data_AF-A0A1V5V8P0-F1
#
_entry.id   AF-A0A1V5V8P0-F1
#
_cell.length_a   1.000
_cell.length_b   1.000
_cell.length_c   1.000
_cell.angle_alpha   90.00
_cell.angle_beta   90.00
_cell.angle_gamma   90.00
#
_symmetry.space_group_name_H-M   'P 1'
#
loop_
_entity.id
_entity.type
_entity.pdbx_description
1 polymer ?
#
loop_
_entity_poly.entity_id
_entity_poly.type
_entity_poly.pdbx_seq_one_letter_code
_entity_poly.pdbx_strand_id
1 'polypeptide(L)'
;MSFYNWLIVIVPFCVIFGMAIYMRRYVRDIVDFLSAGRVCGRYLIAVSEMGSSLGVLALVAYVEANYKAGFAYGFWGAIATPFALILSLTGFFAYRFRETRAMTIGQYLEIRYNRSFRIFAAFLRTFAEILANAIGPAVAARFFIYMFGWPGTLKFGGMEIPTFGLVIALALCFALVIIWSGGMISLVVTDAFQSILCYPIFVALAIFLLIHFSWFGEIVPTLANRVPGESFLNPFDIRELRDFNLFAVFVLVFGSILNRGVWCGGGTDTAARTAHEGKMAGILGTWRNGFAYMMLLLMAVAVITTMNAQAYANEGWTIRRSLTGQILEDTGTEPGLKEKVIAAVNAIPEPAVIPSQSVKSNVDTQYFETVQQVFIAEKGEAKGNAATLEYRSLFNQMMFPVTMRHILPEPLLALICLLGLMLMLTSDDGRIFSSARTLAQDIVMPLWKKKLSVRQQLWMIRLLALFVCMVFFYGSIFLSQLDYINLYVTITASIWVGGAGAVTLGGLYTRFGTTCGAYCSIITGAAVSGGGILLQRNWPDHVYPFLKEINLVPLLDKILKTMAAPFVPYIRWEMDPVKFPINSLELFFLAMLLSMAAYCIGSWITYRKPYDLDKLLHRGVYDDEGKVNLKTEWTWRNFTAKVIGITPEYSKFDRVIAWSVFAYSLVYGFGICFLGILIWNLISPWPEHWWGYKFFITALIVPCMIGVISTVWFFWGGIVDLRRFFRDIANRKHNPSDNGQVDKAD
;
A
#
# COMPACT_ATOMS: atom_id res chain seq x y z
N MET A 1 -11.22 -26.91 10.15
CA MET A 1 -11.51 -26.06 11.31
C MET A 1 -12.78 -26.56 11.97
N SER A 2 -12.65 -27.00 13.22
CA SER A 2 -13.77 -27.33 14.11
C SER A 2 -14.70 -26.14 14.34
N PHE A 3 -15.94 -26.42 14.81
CA PHE A 3 -16.92 -25.40 15.18
C PHE A 3 -16.38 -24.42 16.24
N TYR A 4 -15.65 -24.91 17.25
CA TYR A 4 -15.06 -24.08 18.31
C TYR A 4 -14.05 -23.07 17.75
N ASN A 5 -13.27 -23.48 16.75
CA ASN A 5 -12.31 -22.59 16.08
C ASN A 5 -13.02 -21.51 15.27
N TRP A 6 -14.20 -21.78 14.69
CA TRP A 6 -15.01 -20.75 14.04
C TRP A 6 -15.57 -19.70 15.02
N LEU A 7 -15.82 -20.05 16.29
CA LEU A 7 -16.25 -19.07 17.30
C LEU A 7 -15.17 -18.01 17.57
N ILE A 8 -13.88 -18.36 17.45
CA ILE A 8 -12.76 -17.41 17.55
C ILE A 8 -12.86 -16.33 16.47
N VAL A 9 -13.45 -16.65 15.31
CA VAL A 9 -13.64 -15.72 14.19
C VAL A 9 -14.95 -14.95 14.32
N ILE A 10 -16.06 -15.68 14.48
CA ILE A 10 -17.41 -15.12 14.38
C ILE A 10 -17.70 -14.16 15.54
N VAL A 11 -17.34 -14.52 16.77
CA VAL A 11 -17.71 -13.71 17.96
C VAL A 11 -17.06 -12.33 17.92
N PRO A 12 -15.72 -12.19 17.76
CA PRO A 12 -15.10 -10.88 17.67
C PRO A 12 -15.57 -10.08 16.45
N PHE A 13 -15.78 -10.74 15.31
CA PHE A 13 -16.27 -10.09 14.10
C PHE A 13 -17.68 -9.50 14.28
N CYS A 14 -18.61 -10.25 14.89
CA CYS A 14 -19.94 -9.76 15.23
C CYS A 14 -19.90 -8.58 16.22
N VAL A 15 -18.97 -8.58 17.18
CA VAL A 15 -18.79 -7.46 18.12
C VAL A 15 -18.34 -6.20 17.38
N ILE A 16 -17.35 -6.31 16.48
CA ILE A 16 -16.87 -5.20 15.66
C ILE A 16 -18.01 -4.64 14.81
N PHE A 17 -18.75 -5.52 14.11
CA PHE A 17 -19.84 -5.12 13.24
C PHE A 17 -21.00 -4.47 14.02
N GLY A 18 -21.37 -5.04 15.16
CA GLY A 18 -22.37 -4.44 16.06
C GLY A 18 -21.95 -3.06 16.57
N MET A 19 -20.66 -2.89 16.91
CA MET A 19 -20.11 -1.59 17.31
C MET A 19 -20.22 -0.55 16.18
N ALA A 20 -19.92 -0.94 14.94
CA ALA A 20 -20.03 -0.06 13.78
C ALA A 20 -21.45 0.48 13.59
N ILE A 21 -22.46 -0.38 13.75
CA ILE A 21 -23.88 0.01 13.65
C ILE A 21 -24.27 0.92 14.82
N TYR A 22 -23.80 0.59 16.03
CA TYR A 22 -24.04 1.37 17.24
C TYR A 22 -23.51 2.81 17.14
N MET A 23 -22.44 3.04 16.36
CA MET A 23 -21.87 4.37 16.15
C MET A 23 -22.81 5.36 15.46
N ARG A 24 -23.82 4.88 14.72
CA ARG A 24 -24.79 5.71 13.99
C ARG A 24 -25.44 6.80 14.84
N ARG A 25 -25.68 6.54 16.13
CA ARG A 25 -26.32 7.48 17.06
C ARG A 25 -25.49 8.73 17.36
N TYR A 26 -24.18 8.70 17.08
CA TYR A 26 -23.28 9.83 17.28
C TYR A 26 -23.19 10.73 16.05
N VAL A 27 -23.74 10.33 14.90
CA VAL A 27 -23.78 11.17 13.70
C VAL A 27 -24.94 12.16 13.81
N ARG A 28 -24.62 13.42 14.07
CA ARG A 28 -25.62 14.50 14.17
C ARG A 28 -25.47 15.53 13.06
N ASP A 29 -24.25 15.75 12.56
CA ASP A 29 -23.97 16.62 11.42
C ASP A 29 -22.98 16.01 10.40
N ILE A 30 -22.60 16.80 9.38
CA ILE A 30 -21.70 16.35 8.31
C ILE A 30 -20.24 16.20 8.79
N VAL A 31 -19.82 16.98 9.79
CA VAL A 31 -18.46 16.92 10.36
C VAL A 31 -18.29 15.65 11.18
N ASP A 32 -19.34 15.23 11.90
CA ASP A 32 -19.38 13.91 12.54
C ASP A 32 -19.14 12.81 11.50
N PHE A 33 -19.88 12.86 10.38
CA PHE A 33 -19.80 11.82 9.36
C PHE A 33 -18.48 11.82 8.58
N LEU A 34 -17.91 12.98 8.25
CA LEU A 34 -16.71 13.09 7.40
C LEU A 34 -15.39 13.13 8.16
N SER A 35 -15.41 13.59 9.42
CA SER A 35 -14.19 13.89 10.18
C SER A 35 -14.31 13.48 11.65
N ALA A 36 -15.26 12.60 12.00
CA ALA A 36 -15.49 12.13 13.36
C ALA A 36 -15.57 13.27 14.39
N GLY A 37 -16.22 14.38 14.01
CA GLY A 37 -16.41 15.57 14.85
C GLY A 37 -15.14 16.36 15.16
N ARG A 38 -13.98 15.98 14.59
CA ARG A 38 -12.65 16.51 14.92
C ARG A 38 -12.34 16.45 16.42
N VAL A 39 -12.61 15.30 17.04
CA VAL A 39 -12.38 15.09 18.49
C VAL A 39 -11.42 13.94 18.80
N CYS A 40 -10.83 13.30 17.79
CA CYS A 40 -9.94 12.17 18.00
C CYS A 40 -8.62 12.60 18.67
N GLY A 41 -8.23 11.86 19.72
CA GLY A 41 -6.93 11.99 20.38
C GLY A 41 -5.83 11.23 19.64
N ARG A 42 -4.56 11.53 19.96
CA ARG A 42 -3.39 10.96 19.29
C ARG A 42 -3.32 9.44 19.29
N TYR A 43 -3.72 8.75 20.37
CA TYR A 43 -3.62 7.29 20.43
C TYR A 43 -4.73 6.65 19.61
N LEU A 44 -5.94 7.22 19.64
CA LEU A 44 -7.03 6.74 18.81
C LEU A 44 -6.65 6.82 17.32
N ILE A 45 -6.10 7.94 16.88
CA ILE A 45 -5.64 8.13 15.49
C ILE A 45 -4.50 7.16 15.16
N ALA A 46 -3.47 7.11 16.01
CA ALA A 46 -2.30 6.27 15.77
C ALA A 46 -2.67 4.79 15.67
N VAL A 47 -3.59 4.32 16.51
CA VAL A 47 -4.07 2.94 16.53
C VAL A 47 -5.03 2.68 15.36
N SER A 48 -5.98 3.56 15.05
CA SER A 48 -6.87 3.38 13.89
C SER A 48 -6.11 3.36 12.56
N GLU A 49 -5.07 4.19 12.42
CA GLU A 49 -4.27 4.23 11.20
C GLU A 49 -3.56 2.88 10.91
N MET A 50 -3.28 2.08 11.95
CA MET A 50 -2.74 0.73 11.77
C MET A 50 -3.64 -0.16 10.93
N GLY A 51 -4.92 -0.26 11.31
CA GLY A 51 -5.92 -1.05 10.60
C GLY A 51 -5.95 -0.66 9.13
N SER A 52 -6.11 0.64 8.86
CA SER A 52 -6.18 1.16 7.50
C SER A 52 -4.91 0.91 6.66
N SER A 53 -3.75 0.75 7.29
CA SER A 53 -2.45 0.51 6.63
C SER A 53 -2.11 -0.98 6.43
N LEU A 54 -2.67 -1.86 7.27
CA LEU A 54 -2.46 -3.30 7.22
C LEU A 54 -3.70 -3.94 6.56
N GLY A 55 -3.66 -4.09 5.24
CA GLY A 55 -4.70 -4.83 4.50
C GLY A 55 -4.25 -6.24 4.13
N VAL A 56 -5.20 -7.14 3.85
CA VAL A 56 -4.89 -8.47 3.27
C VAL A 56 -4.09 -8.33 1.98
N LEU A 57 -4.44 -7.34 1.15
CA LEU A 57 -3.69 -6.98 -0.05
C LEU A 57 -2.22 -6.68 0.24
N ALA A 58 -1.95 -5.89 1.29
CA ALA A 58 -0.58 -5.51 1.66
C ALA A 58 0.22 -6.70 2.20
N LEU A 59 -0.43 -7.59 2.96
CA LEU A 59 0.16 -8.83 3.45
C LEU A 59 0.58 -9.75 2.30
N VAL A 60 -0.32 -10.01 1.36
CA VAL A 60 -0.03 -10.85 0.18
C VAL A 60 1.07 -10.21 -0.67
N ALA A 61 0.97 -8.89 -0.94
CA ALA A 61 1.97 -8.16 -1.72
C ALA A 61 3.36 -8.16 -1.06
N TYR A 62 3.42 -8.10 0.28
CA TYR A 62 4.66 -8.14 1.02
C TYR A 62 5.33 -9.52 0.91
N VAL A 63 4.57 -10.61 1.09
CA VAL A 63 5.09 -11.97 0.93
C VAL A 63 5.53 -12.21 -0.51
N GLU A 64 4.72 -11.82 -1.49
CA GLU A 64 5.02 -11.95 -2.92
C GLU A 64 6.35 -11.27 -3.30
N ALA A 65 6.55 -10.02 -2.89
CA ALA A 65 7.78 -9.28 -3.21
C ALA A 65 9.02 -9.89 -2.55
N ASN A 66 8.95 -10.24 -1.25
CA ASN A 66 10.09 -10.78 -0.52
C ASN A 66 10.37 -12.25 -0.88
N TYR A 67 9.37 -13.00 -1.34
CA TYR A 67 9.59 -14.34 -1.89
C TYR A 67 10.46 -14.31 -3.14
N LYS A 68 10.33 -13.25 -3.96
CA LYS A 68 11.10 -13.07 -5.20
C LYS A 68 12.46 -12.40 -5.00
N ALA A 69 12.55 -11.37 -4.16
CA ALA A 69 13.74 -10.52 -4.06
C ALA A 69 14.43 -10.55 -2.69
N GLY A 70 13.86 -11.25 -1.71
CA GLY A 70 14.38 -11.27 -0.35
C GLY A 70 14.32 -9.92 0.34
N PHE A 71 15.13 -9.78 1.40
CA PHE A 71 15.09 -8.61 2.30
C PHE A 71 16.29 -7.67 2.10
N ALA A 72 17.31 -8.11 1.35
CA ALA A 72 18.58 -7.42 1.18
C ALA A 72 18.42 -6.01 0.61
N TYR A 73 17.60 -5.82 -0.43
CA TYR A 73 17.40 -4.49 -1.03
C TYR A 73 16.77 -3.49 -0.03
N GLY A 74 16.03 -3.97 0.98
CA GLY A 74 15.44 -3.16 2.04
C GLY A 74 16.47 -2.40 2.89
N PHE A 75 17.71 -2.90 2.98
CA PHE A 75 18.82 -2.18 3.62
C PHE A 75 19.02 -0.78 3.03
N TRP A 76 19.00 -0.68 1.70
CA TRP A 76 19.21 0.59 0.99
C TRP A 76 18.03 1.54 1.12
N GLY A 77 16.84 1.02 1.42
CA GLY A 77 15.66 1.83 1.76
C GLY A 77 15.87 2.74 2.98
N ALA A 78 16.83 2.43 3.85
CA ALA A 78 17.18 3.27 5.00
C ALA A 78 17.62 4.69 4.60
N ILE A 79 18.09 4.89 3.35
CA ILE A 79 18.43 6.22 2.81
C ILE A 79 17.24 7.17 2.80
N ALA A 80 16.00 6.66 2.79
CA ALA A 80 14.79 7.48 2.89
C ALA A 80 14.67 8.20 4.23
N THR A 81 15.24 7.66 5.31
CA THR A 81 15.13 8.17 6.68
C THR A 81 15.58 9.62 6.82
N PRO A 82 16.80 10.02 6.41
CA PRO A 82 17.23 11.42 6.47
C PRO A 82 16.36 12.34 5.60
N PHE A 83 15.93 11.92 4.41
CA PHE A 83 15.04 12.73 3.57
C PHE A 83 13.68 12.95 4.24
N ALA A 84 13.06 11.88 4.76
CA ALA A 84 11.79 11.96 5.47
C ALA A 84 11.89 12.87 6.69
N LEU A 85 13.01 12.79 7.43
CA LEU A 85 13.31 13.70 8.51
C LEU A 85 13.37 15.14 7.98
N ILE A 86 14.27 15.47 7.05
CA ILE A 86 14.42 16.82 6.49
C ILE A 86 13.07 17.40 6.02
N LEU A 87 12.25 16.60 5.32
CA LEU A 87 10.91 17.02 4.87
C LEU A 87 9.95 17.30 6.04
N SER A 88 10.01 16.48 7.09
CA SER A 88 9.25 16.71 8.32
C SER A 88 9.73 17.96 9.06
N LEU A 89 11.03 18.25 9.07
CA LEU A 89 11.64 19.38 9.80
C LEU A 89 11.39 20.71 9.15
N THR A 90 11.57 20.74 7.83
CA THR A 90 11.29 21.94 7.04
C THR A 90 9.79 22.20 6.94
N GLY A 91 8.96 21.22 7.30
CA GLY A 91 7.52 21.26 7.04
C GLY A 91 7.24 21.45 5.55
N PHE A 92 8.13 20.93 4.68
CA PHE A 92 8.24 21.25 3.25
C PHE A 92 6.86 21.42 2.59
N PHE A 93 6.03 20.39 2.65
CA PHE A 93 4.65 20.49 2.18
C PHE A 93 3.71 21.07 3.24
N ALA A 94 3.68 20.49 4.44
CA ALA A 94 2.60 20.71 5.41
C ALA A 94 2.47 22.16 5.91
N TYR A 95 3.59 22.87 6.10
CA TYR A 95 3.58 24.26 6.56
C TYR A 95 2.99 25.18 5.49
N ARG A 96 3.50 25.09 4.26
CA ARG A 96 2.99 25.89 3.13
C ARG A 96 1.56 25.55 2.78
N PHE A 97 1.20 24.27 2.80
CA PHE A 97 -0.19 23.87 2.58
C PHE A 97 -1.12 24.48 3.62
N ARG A 98 -0.74 24.49 4.90
CA ARG A 98 -1.54 25.12 5.96
C ARG A 98 -1.66 26.63 5.80
N GLU A 99 -0.61 27.31 5.35
CA GLU A 99 -0.65 28.75 5.01
C GLU A 99 -1.65 29.08 3.91
N THR A 100 -1.98 28.12 3.01
CA THR A 100 -3.05 28.34 2.02
C THR A 100 -4.45 28.39 2.62
N ARG A 101 -4.61 27.97 3.88
CA ARG A 101 -5.91 27.81 4.56
C ARG A 101 -6.89 26.86 3.83
N ALA A 102 -6.41 26.08 2.86
CA ALA A 102 -7.22 25.08 2.16
C ALA A 102 -7.47 23.85 3.04
N MET A 103 -8.71 23.34 3.00
CA MET A 103 -9.13 22.15 3.75
C MET A 103 -8.94 20.86 2.94
N THR A 104 -8.91 20.95 1.61
CA THR A 104 -8.64 19.82 0.71
C THR A 104 -7.59 20.20 -0.35
N ILE A 105 -6.91 19.20 -0.92
CA ILE A 105 -6.05 19.39 -2.09
C ILE A 105 -6.86 20.02 -3.24
N GLY A 106 -8.10 19.58 -3.46
CA GLY A 106 -8.97 20.13 -4.48
C GLY A 106 -9.17 21.64 -4.34
N GLN A 107 -9.49 22.11 -3.12
CA GLN A 107 -9.63 23.54 -2.84
C GLN A 107 -8.32 24.31 -3.09
N TYR A 108 -7.19 23.78 -2.66
CA TYR A 108 -5.88 24.37 -2.95
C TYR A 108 -5.63 24.51 -4.46
N LEU A 109 -5.92 23.47 -5.24
CA LEU A 109 -5.76 23.50 -6.70
C LEU A 109 -6.68 24.53 -7.37
N GLU A 110 -7.87 24.77 -6.81
CA GLU A 110 -8.77 25.83 -7.29
C GLU A 110 -8.22 27.23 -7.03
N ILE A 111 -7.72 27.49 -5.81
CA ILE A 111 -7.11 28.78 -5.45
C ILE A 111 -5.87 29.04 -6.31
N ARG A 112 -5.04 28.01 -6.54
CA ARG A 112 -3.78 28.15 -7.27
C ARG A 112 -3.95 28.27 -8.78
N TYR A 113 -4.87 27.49 -9.36
CA TYR A 113 -5.01 27.34 -10.81
C TYR A 113 -6.37 27.82 -11.30
N ASN A 114 -7.41 27.00 -11.16
CA ASN A 114 -8.81 27.37 -11.35
C ASN A 114 -9.76 26.21 -11.00
N ARG A 115 -11.06 26.50 -11.01
CA ARG A 115 -12.13 25.54 -10.71
C ARG A 115 -12.23 24.37 -11.69
N SER A 116 -12.01 24.61 -12.99
CA SER A 116 -12.03 23.53 -14.00
C SER A 116 -10.94 22.50 -13.72
N PHE A 117 -9.75 22.98 -13.37
CA PHE A 117 -8.62 22.14 -13.04
C PHE A 117 -8.84 21.36 -11.74
N ARG A 118 -9.47 21.95 -10.71
CA ARG A 118 -9.89 21.23 -9.50
C ARG A 118 -10.75 20.02 -9.84
N ILE A 119 -11.80 20.20 -10.65
CA ILE A 119 -12.74 19.12 -10.99
C ILE A 119 -12.03 18.02 -11.79
N PHE A 120 -11.23 18.40 -12.79
CA PHE A 120 -10.44 17.46 -13.58
C PHE A 120 -9.44 16.66 -12.72
N ALA A 121 -8.69 17.35 -11.88
CA ALA A 121 -7.71 16.73 -10.98
C ALA A 121 -8.37 15.80 -9.96
N ALA A 122 -9.48 16.23 -9.35
CA ALA A 122 -10.25 15.41 -8.41
C ALA A 122 -10.83 14.16 -9.09
N PHE A 123 -11.33 14.29 -10.32
CA PHE A 123 -11.81 13.14 -11.11
C PHE A 123 -10.68 12.14 -11.36
N LEU A 124 -9.54 12.60 -11.87
CA LEU A 124 -8.43 11.72 -12.18
C LEU A 124 -7.82 11.08 -10.92
N ARG A 125 -7.69 11.84 -9.83
CA ARG A 125 -7.29 11.30 -8.52
C ARG A 125 -8.21 10.17 -8.09
N THR A 126 -9.52 10.42 -8.09
CA THR A 126 -10.52 9.42 -7.66
C THR A 126 -10.52 8.21 -8.60
N PHE A 127 -10.40 8.42 -9.91
CA PHE A 127 -10.32 7.34 -10.89
C PHE A 127 -9.10 6.43 -10.64
N ALA A 128 -7.92 7.02 -10.45
CA ALA A 128 -6.70 6.28 -10.13
C ALA A 128 -6.81 5.54 -8.78
N GLU A 129 -7.39 6.19 -7.77
CA GLU A 129 -7.63 5.59 -6.45
C GLU A 129 -8.60 4.41 -6.53
N ILE A 130 -9.71 4.54 -7.25
CA ILE A 130 -10.69 3.47 -7.43
C ILE A 130 -10.05 2.29 -8.17
N LEU A 131 -9.33 2.56 -9.27
CA LEU A 131 -8.71 1.50 -10.07
C LEU A 131 -7.63 0.76 -9.27
N ALA A 132 -6.79 1.48 -8.51
CA ALA A 132 -5.73 0.88 -7.71
C ALA A 132 -6.26 0.03 -6.55
N ASN A 133 -7.44 0.37 -6.03
CA ASN A 133 -8.04 -0.29 -4.87
C ASN A 133 -9.09 -1.36 -5.25
N ALA A 134 -9.60 -1.36 -6.48
CA ALA A 134 -10.60 -2.32 -6.93
C ALA A 134 -10.11 -3.78 -6.94
N ILE A 135 -8.80 -4.02 -6.87
CA ILE A 135 -8.21 -5.36 -6.72
C ILE A 135 -8.23 -5.88 -5.28
N GLY A 136 -8.37 -4.99 -4.29
CA GLY A 136 -8.34 -5.35 -2.86
C GLY A 136 -9.34 -6.45 -2.50
N PRO A 137 -10.63 -6.28 -2.82
CA PRO A 137 -11.66 -7.29 -2.53
C PRO A 137 -11.41 -8.61 -3.27
N ALA A 138 -10.93 -8.58 -4.52
CA ALA A 138 -10.58 -9.79 -5.28
C ALA A 138 -9.46 -10.59 -4.60
N VAL A 139 -8.36 -9.93 -4.22
CA VAL A 139 -7.23 -10.58 -3.54
C VAL A 139 -7.66 -11.09 -2.16
N ALA A 140 -8.49 -10.35 -1.42
CA ALA A 140 -9.02 -10.80 -0.14
C ALA A 140 -9.95 -12.01 -0.28
N ALA A 141 -10.83 -12.02 -1.29
CA ALA A 141 -11.71 -13.16 -1.56
C ALA A 141 -10.91 -14.42 -1.91
N ARG A 142 -9.93 -14.31 -2.81
CA ARG A 142 -9.02 -15.42 -3.13
C ARG A 142 -8.22 -15.86 -1.92
N PHE A 143 -7.74 -14.95 -1.09
CA PHE A 143 -7.04 -15.28 0.14
C PHE A 143 -7.86 -16.27 1.01
N PHE A 144 -9.14 -16.01 1.25
CA PHE A 144 -9.99 -16.94 2.01
C PHE A 144 -10.31 -18.24 1.26
N ILE A 145 -10.63 -18.14 -0.04
CA ILE A 145 -10.95 -19.31 -0.87
C ILE A 145 -9.78 -20.29 -0.88
N TYR A 146 -8.55 -19.80 -1.08
CA TYR A 146 -7.36 -20.63 -1.15
C TYR A 146 -6.90 -21.13 0.22
N MET A 147 -6.98 -20.28 1.25
CA MET A 147 -6.63 -20.67 2.63
C MET A 147 -7.51 -21.81 3.13
N PHE A 148 -8.79 -21.85 2.74
CA PHE A 148 -9.71 -22.92 3.15
C PHE A 148 -9.92 -24.00 2.08
N GLY A 149 -9.47 -23.78 0.85
CA GLY A 149 -9.77 -24.63 -0.31
C GLY A 149 -11.28 -24.79 -0.52
N TRP A 150 -12.01 -23.68 -0.49
CA TRP A 150 -13.43 -23.69 -0.81
C TRP A 150 -13.63 -24.00 -2.30
N PRO A 151 -14.71 -24.72 -2.66
CA PRO A 151 -14.98 -25.05 -4.06
C PRO A 151 -15.23 -23.78 -4.88
N GLY A 152 -14.93 -23.81 -6.18
CA GLY A 152 -15.16 -22.68 -7.10
C GLY A 152 -16.63 -22.29 -7.23
N THR A 153 -17.56 -23.23 -7.06
CA THR A 153 -19.02 -22.99 -7.06
C THR A 153 -19.69 -23.61 -5.84
N LEU A 154 -20.69 -22.90 -5.30
CA LEU A 154 -21.58 -23.39 -4.25
C LEU A 154 -22.94 -23.72 -4.86
N LYS A 155 -23.48 -24.89 -4.51
CA LYS A 155 -24.84 -25.30 -4.90
C LYS A 155 -25.82 -24.86 -3.83
N PHE A 156 -26.67 -23.88 -4.14
CA PHE A 156 -27.72 -23.42 -3.22
C PHE A 156 -29.06 -23.38 -3.95
N GLY A 157 -30.04 -24.16 -3.47
CA GLY A 157 -31.40 -24.18 -4.05
C GLY A 157 -31.48 -24.55 -5.53
N GLY A 158 -30.56 -25.39 -6.03
CA GLY A 158 -30.47 -25.77 -7.45
C GLY A 158 -29.72 -24.78 -8.34
N MET A 159 -29.27 -23.64 -7.81
CA MET A 159 -28.42 -22.68 -8.54
C MET A 159 -26.95 -22.89 -8.19
N GLU A 160 -26.08 -22.82 -9.20
CA GLU A 160 -24.63 -22.80 -9.02
C GLU A 160 -24.15 -21.35 -8.93
N ILE A 161 -23.68 -20.96 -7.74
CA ILE A 161 -23.22 -19.60 -7.45
C ILE A 161 -21.69 -19.61 -7.38
N PRO A 162 -20.99 -18.77 -8.17
CA PRO A 162 -19.54 -18.63 -8.07
C PRO A 162 -19.12 -18.14 -6.69
N THR A 163 -18.30 -18.93 -5.98
CA THR A 163 -17.85 -18.63 -4.62
C THR A 163 -17.08 -17.30 -4.58
N PHE A 164 -16.26 -17.04 -5.60
CA PHE A 164 -15.48 -15.81 -5.72
C PHE A 164 -16.34 -14.55 -5.68
N GLY A 165 -17.37 -14.47 -6.55
CA GLY A 165 -18.28 -13.32 -6.59
C GLY A 165 -19.09 -13.16 -5.30
N LEU A 166 -19.49 -14.28 -4.67
CA LEU A 166 -20.24 -14.26 -3.41
C LEU A 166 -19.39 -13.70 -2.25
N VAL A 167 -18.14 -14.12 -2.12
CA VAL A 167 -17.25 -13.63 -1.06
C VAL A 167 -16.94 -12.14 -1.23
N ILE A 168 -16.71 -11.68 -2.47
CA ILE A 168 -16.54 -10.24 -2.76
C ILE A 168 -17.81 -9.47 -2.37
N ALA A 169 -18.99 -9.93 -2.79
CA ALA A 169 -20.26 -9.27 -2.49
C ALA A 169 -20.48 -9.14 -0.97
N LEU A 170 -20.17 -10.19 -0.21
CA LEU A 170 -20.28 -10.19 1.25
C LEU A 170 -19.30 -9.19 1.89
N ALA A 171 -18.02 -9.22 1.49
CA ALA A 171 -17.00 -8.30 2.00
C ALA A 171 -17.39 -6.83 1.78
N LEU A 172 -17.80 -6.50 0.56
CA LEU A 172 -18.23 -5.17 0.18
C LEU A 172 -19.55 -4.75 0.86
N CYS A 173 -20.46 -5.69 1.10
CA CYS A 173 -21.68 -5.44 1.85
C CYS A 173 -21.37 -5.04 3.30
N PHE A 174 -20.46 -5.77 3.97
CA PHE A 174 -20.03 -5.43 5.32
C PHE A 174 -19.40 -4.03 5.36
N ALA A 175 -18.48 -3.72 4.43
CA ALA A 175 -17.87 -2.41 4.32
C ALA A 175 -18.93 -1.29 4.14
N LEU A 176 -19.90 -1.50 3.26
CA LEU A 176 -20.97 -0.54 3.01
C LEU A 176 -21.84 -0.29 4.24
N VAL A 177 -22.17 -1.33 5.02
CA VAL A 177 -22.95 -1.19 6.25
C VAL A 177 -22.21 -0.33 7.28
N ILE A 178 -20.89 -0.51 7.43
CA ILE A 178 -20.07 0.32 8.32
C ILE A 178 -20.12 1.79 7.90
N ILE A 179 -19.88 2.05 6.61
CA ILE A 179 -19.90 3.40 6.04
C ILE A 179 -21.27 4.06 6.23
N TRP A 180 -22.35 3.36 5.90
CA TRP A 180 -23.70 3.90 6.00
C TRP A 180 -24.13 4.18 7.43
N SER A 181 -23.63 3.39 8.38
CA SER A 181 -23.95 3.54 9.80
C SER A 181 -23.40 4.85 10.36
N GLY A 182 -22.08 5.04 10.39
CA GLY A 182 -21.45 6.17 11.08
C GLY A 182 -20.39 6.94 10.30
N GLY A 183 -20.10 6.56 9.05
CA GLY A 183 -19.03 7.16 8.25
C GLY A 183 -17.69 7.08 9.02
N MET A 184 -16.98 8.21 9.08
CA MET A 184 -15.68 8.32 9.74
C MET A 184 -15.71 7.89 11.23
N ILE A 185 -16.82 8.12 11.95
CA ILE A 185 -16.92 7.67 13.36
C ILE A 185 -16.87 6.16 13.45
N SER A 186 -17.62 5.45 12.59
CA SER A 186 -17.61 3.99 12.56
C SER A 186 -16.21 3.49 12.22
N LEU A 187 -15.60 4.02 11.14
CA LEU A 187 -14.26 3.63 10.69
C LEU A 187 -13.21 3.78 11.79
N VAL A 188 -13.07 4.97 12.38
CA VAL A 188 -12.05 5.23 13.43
C VAL A 188 -12.22 4.28 14.62
N VAL A 189 -13.45 4.03 15.05
CA VAL A 189 -13.75 3.20 16.22
C VAL A 189 -13.51 1.71 15.92
N THR A 190 -13.98 1.20 14.77
CA THR A 190 -13.77 -0.20 14.38
C THR A 190 -12.31 -0.48 14.13
N ASP A 191 -11.62 0.41 13.41
CA ASP A 191 -10.19 0.28 13.11
C ASP A 191 -9.36 0.27 14.38
N ALA A 192 -9.70 1.14 15.35
CA ALA A 192 -9.01 1.17 16.62
C ALA A 192 -9.19 -0.13 17.41
N PHE A 193 -10.42 -0.67 17.45
CA PHE A 193 -10.71 -1.92 18.15
C PHE A 193 -10.03 -3.12 17.48
N GLN A 194 -10.12 -3.23 16.15
CA GLN A 194 -9.44 -4.25 15.37
C GLN A 194 -7.93 -4.19 15.57
N SER A 195 -7.35 -3.00 15.54
CA SER A 195 -5.92 -2.78 15.75
C SER A 195 -5.47 -3.19 17.15
N ILE A 196 -6.28 -2.93 18.18
CA ILE A 196 -6.04 -3.41 19.54
C ILE A 196 -6.07 -4.95 19.59
N LEU A 197 -7.00 -5.59 18.87
CA LEU A 197 -7.10 -7.05 18.78
C LEU A 197 -5.97 -7.69 17.97
N CYS A 198 -5.36 -6.98 17.01
CA CYS A 198 -4.24 -7.50 16.23
C CYS A 198 -3.01 -7.83 17.09
N TYR A 199 -2.73 -7.05 18.14
CA TYR A 199 -1.53 -7.27 18.97
C TYR A 199 -1.43 -8.67 19.58
N PRO A 200 -2.41 -9.18 20.33
CA PRO A 200 -2.33 -10.54 20.87
C PRO A 200 -2.28 -11.61 19.78
N ILE A 201 -2.92 -11.39 18.62
CA ILE A 201 -2.85 -12.30 17.47
C ILE A 201 -1.41 -12.36 16.95
N PHE A 202 -0.77 -11.21 16.74
CA PHE A 202 0.61 -11.12 16.28
C PHE A 202 1.58 -11.78 17.27
N VAL A 203 1.39 -11.58 18.58
CA VAL A 203 2.21 -12.26 19.61
C VAL A 203 2.08 -13.78 19.51
N ALA A 204 0.85 -14.29 19.42
CA ALA A 204 0.61 -15.74 19.34
C ALA A 204 1.25 -16.36 18.09
N LEU A 205 1.11 -15.70 16.93
CA LEU A 205 1.70 -16.17 15.68
C LEU A 205 3.23 -16.06 15.69
N ALA A 206 3.79 -14.97 16.23
CA ALA A 206 5.23 -14.81 16.35
C ALA A 206 5.85 -15.89 17.23
N ILE A 207 5.26 -16.18 18.40
CA ILE A 207 5.72 -17.26 19.28
C ILE A 207 5.70 -18.60 18.55
N PHE A 208 4.61 -18.92 17.86
CA PHE A 208 4.51 -20.17 17.09
C PHE A 208 5.60 -20.27 16.02
N LEU A 209 5.77 -19.24 15.19
CA LEU A 209 6.73 -19.28 14.08
C LEU A 209 8.17 -19.40 14.57
N LEU A 210 8.51 -18.76 15.70
CA LEU A 210 9.84 -18.84 16.31
C LEU A 210 10.13 -20.18 16.99
N ILE A 211 9.10 -20.91 17.38
CA ILE A 211 9.23 -22.29 17.89
C ILE A 211 9.29 -23.28 16.74
N HIS A 212 8.49 -23.05 15.69
CA HIS A 212 8.36 -23.98 14.56
C HIS A 212 9.58 -23.95 13.64
N PHE A 213 10.16 -22.78 13.40
CA PHE A 213 11.31 -22.63 12.50
C PHE A 213 12.60 -22.26 13.24
N SER A 214 13.67 -22.98 12.95
CA SER A 214 15.00 -22.64 13.48
C SER A 214 15.64 -21.50 12.67
N TRP A 215 15.99 -20.40 13.35
CA TRP A 215 16.56 -19.23 12.68
C TRP A 215 17.88 -19.54 11.94
N PHE A 216 18.83 -20.19 12.62
CA PHE A 216 20.13 -20.52 12.04
C PHE A 216 20.19 -21.92 11.43
N GLY A 217 19.22 -22.79 11.72
CA GLY A 217 19.14 -24.14 11.16
C GLY A 217 18.41 -24.21 9.82
N GLU A 218 17.38 -23.40 9.63
CA GLU A 218 16.48 -23.51 8.47
C GLU A 218 16.32 -22.18 7.74
N ILE A 219 15.98 -21.10 8.46
CA ILE A 219 15.66 -19.79 7.87
C ILE A 219 16.87 -19.20 7.16
N VAL A 220 17.97 -18.96 7.90
CA VAL A 220 19.18 -18.31 7.34
C VAL A 220 19.78 -19.14 6.20
N PRO A 221 19.94 -20.48 6.32
CA PRO A 221 20.41 -21.29 5.19
C PRO A 221 19.50 -21.18 3.95
N THR A 222 18.18 -21.16 4.12
CA THR A 222 17.24 -21.04 2.99
C THR A 222 17.33 -19.67 2.32
N LEU A 223 17.47 -18.60 3.11
CA LEU A 223 17.66 -17.24 2.58
C LEU A 223 19.05 -17.06 1.93
N ALA A 224 20.08 -17.74 2.44
CA ALA A 224 21.43 -17.70 1.89
C ALA A 224 21.61 -18.59 0.64
N ASN A 225 20.72 -19.56 0.40
CA ASN A 225 20.79 -20.49 -0.73
C ASN A 225 20.44 -19.82 -2.07
N ARG A 226 21.29 -18.90 -2.52
CA ARG A 226 21.11 -18.03 -3.69
C ARG A 226 22.34 -18.02 -4.58
N VAL A 227 22.12 -17.74 -5.86
CA VAL A 227 23.22 -17.47 -6.80
C VAL A 227 23.83 -16.09 -6.56
N PRO A 228 25.11 -15.87 -6.92
CA PRO A 228 25.73 -14.55 -6.81
C PRO A 228 24.94 -13.47 -7.54
N GLY A 229 24.81 -12.31 -6.91
CA GLY A 229 24.08 -11.15 -7.42
C GLY A 229 22.59 -11.14 -7.08
N GLU A 230 22.07 -12.18 -6.43
CA GLU A 230 20.65 -12.33 -6.05
C GLU A 230 20.46 -12.70 -4.56
N SER A 231 21.37 -12.25 -3.69
CA SER A 231 21.32 -12.55 -2.26
C SER A 231 20.08 -11.97 -1.59
N PHE A 232 19.44 -12.77 -0.72
CA PHE A 232 18.30 -12.30 0.07
C PHE A 232 18.72 -11.64 1.39
N LEU A 233 19.99 -11.79 1.79
CA LEU A 233 20.53 -11.28 3.05
C LEU A 233 21.60 -10.20 2.86
N ASN A 234 22.52 -10.38 1.91
CA ASN A 234 23.63 -9.46 1.68
C ASN A 234 23.22 -8.32 0.74
N PRO A 235 23.09 -7.07 1.22
CA PRO A 235 22.64 -5.94 0.40
C PRO A 235 23.65 -5.51 -0.66
N PHE A 236 24.89 -5.99 -0.63
CA PHE A 236 25.91 -5.69 -1.63
C PHE A 236 25.95 -6.71 -2.78
N ASP A 237 25.23 -7.81 -2.65
CA ASP A 237 25.16 -8.90 -3.64
C ASP A 237 23.76 -9.03 -4.25
N ILE A 238 23.22 -7.90 -4.73
CA ILE A 238 21.85 -7.78 -5.27
C ILE A 238 21.80 -7.25 -6.71
N ARG A 239 22.93 -7.28 -7.43
CA ARG A 239 23.10 -6.63 -8.73
C ARG A 239 22.23 -7.23 -9.84
N GLU A 240 21.86 -8.51 -9.72
CA GLU A 240 21.07 -9.24 -10.72
C GLU A 240 19.56 -9.26 -10.39
N LEU A 241 19.15 -8.69 -9.26
CA LEU A 241 17.72 -8.51 -8.95
C LEU A 241 17.04 -7.58 -9.97
N ARG A 242 15.90 -8.02 -10.50
CA ARG A 242 15.20 -7.32 -11.60
C ARG A 242 14.06 -6.42 -11.11
N ASP A 243 12.98 -7.01 -10.60
CA ASP A 243 11.72 -6.27 -10.36
C ASP A 243 11.75 -5.42 -9.08
N PHE A 244 12.49 -5.86 -8.07
CA PHE A 244 12.69 -5.17 -6.79
C PHE A 244 14.19 -5.02 -6.51
N ASN A 245 14.78 -3.90 -6.93
CA ASN A 245 16.22 -3.66 -6.90
C ASN A 245 16.57 -2.23 -6.43
N LEU A 246 17.83 -1.82 -6.58
CA LEU A 246 18.28 -0.47 -6.17
C LEU A 246 17.59 0.67 -6.94
N PHE A 247 17.25 0.46 -8.21
CA PHE A 247 16.49 1.45 -8.97
C PHE A 247 15.07 1.60 -8.40
N ALA A 248 14.42 0.50 -8.02
CA ALA A 248 13.14 0.55 -7.31
C ALA A 248 13.23 1.40 -6.03
N VAL A 249 14.28 1.21 -5.21
CA VAL A 249 14.51 2.02 -4.00
C VAL A 249 14.64 3.50 -4.35
N PHE A 250 15.42 3.84 -5.37
CA PHE A 250 15.57 5.22 -5.83
C PHE A 250 14.24 5.83 -6.27
N VAL A 251 13.45 5.12 -7.08
CA VAL A 251 12.14 5.59 -7.56
C VAL A 251 11.18 5.82 -6.39
N LEU A 252 11.15 4.94 -5.40
CA LEU A 252 10.31 5.09 -4.21
C LEU A 252 10.73 6.30 -3.37
N VAL A 253 12.04 6.51 -3.15
CA VAL A 253 12.55 7.68 -2.43
C VAL A 253 12.23 8.96 -3.19
N PHE A 254 12.53 9.02 -4.49
CA PHE A 254 12.23 10.17 -5.34
C PHE A 254 10.73 10.48 -5.34
N GLY A 255 9.89 9.46 -5.53
CA GLY A 255 8.43 9.58 -5.50
C GLY A 255 7.91 10.05 -4.15
N SER A 256 8.49 9.60 -3.03
CA SER A 256 8.08 10.04 -1.68
C SER A 256 8.30 11.54 -1.44
N ILE A 257 9.30 12.12 -2.12
CA ILE A 257 9.62 13.55 -2.05
C ILE A 257 8.71 14.33 -3.00
N LEU A 258 8.67 13.94 -4.28
CA LEU A 258 7.93 14.67 -5.32
C LEU A 258 6.41 14.63 -5.08
N ASN A 259 5.88 13.50 -4.62
CA ASN A 259 4.45 13.31 -4.39
C ASN A 259 4.04 13.60 -2.94
N ARG A 260 4.83 14.39 -2.20
CA ARG A 260 4.49 14.74 -0.83
C ARG A 260 3.18 15.54 -0.79
N GLY A 261 2.18 14.99 -0.10
CA GLY A 261 0.91 15.67 0.16
C GLY A 261 -0.17 15.48 -0.92
N VAL A 262 0.10 14.76 -2.01
CA VAL A 262 -0.86 14.58 -3.12
C VAL A 262 -2.16 13.86 -2.72
N TRP A 263 -2.13 13.15 -1.57
CA TRP A 263 -3.27 12.39 -1.02
C TRP A 263 -3.94 13.05 0.19
N CYS A 264 -3.46 14.21 0.65
CA CYS A 264 -4.02 14.90 1.83
C CYS A 264 -5.54 15.15 1.70
N GLY A 265 -6.25 15.04 2.83
CA GLY A 265 -7.69 15.23 2.95
C GLY A 265 -8.54 13.97 2.70
N GLY A 266 -7.92 12.82 2.45
CA GLY A 266 -8.61 11.56 2.13
C GLY A 266 -8.99 10.68 3.32
N GLY A 267 -8.46 10.92 4.53
CA GLY A 267 -8.55 9.94 5.62
C GLY A 267 -8.75 10.53 7.02
N THR A 268 -8.15 9.86 8.01
CA THR A 268 -8.16 10.19 9.46
C THR A 268 -7.42 11.49 9.78
N ASP A 269 -6.62 12.01 8.84
CA ASP A 269 -5.86 13.25 8.95
C ASP A 269 -6.74 14.46 9.32
N THR A 270 -8.01 14.43 8.94
CA THR A 270 -8.99 15.47 9.28
C THR A 270 -9.75 15.25 10.60
N ALA A 271 -9.58 14.11 11.26
CA ALA A 271 -10.32 13.75 12.48
C ALA A 271 -9.64 14.19 13.78
N ALA A 272 -8.40 14.66 13.71
CA ALA A 272 -7.63 15.07 14.87
C ALA A 272 -8.26 16.26 15.62
N ARG A 273 -8.25 16.18 16.95
CA ARG A 273 -8.73 17.25 17.83
C ARG A 273 -7.97 18.56 17.65
N THR A 274 -6.65 18.46 17.51
CA THR A 274 -5.76 19.59 17.24
C THR A 274 -4.66 19.15 16.29
N ALA A 275 -3.99 20.12 15.66
CA ALA A 275 -2.83 19.84 14.82
C ALA A 275 -1.69 19.14 15.61
N HIS A 276 -1.54 19.46 16.89
CA HIS A 276 -0.57 18.79 17.78
C HIS A 276 -0.92 17.33 18.00
N GLU A 277 -2.19 17.00 18.28
CA GLU A 277 -2.64 15.61 18.45
C GLU A 277 -2.41 14.78 17.17
N GLY A 278 -2.74 15.34 16.00
CA GLY A 278 -2.48 14.67 14.71
C GLY A 278 -0.98 14.45 14.45
N LYS A 279 -0.14 15.45 14.78
CA LYS A 279 1.32 15.30 14.68
C LYS A 279 1.85 14.22 15.63
N MET A 280 1.41 14.23 16.89
CA MET A 280 1.82 13.24 17.87
C MET A 280 1.35 11.84 17.50
N ALA A 281 0.18 11.70 16.87
CA ALA A 281 -0.28 10.42 16.33
C ALA A 281 0.71 9.84 15.31
N GLY A 282 1.20 10.66 14.37
CA GLY A 282 2.20 10.23 13.39
C GLY A 282 3.55 9.82 14.03
N ILE A 283 4.00 10.56 15.05
CA ILE A 283 5.22 10.20 15.80
C ILE A 283 5.03 8.86 16.52
N LEU A 284 3.90 8.69 17.22
CA LEU A 284 3.53 7.44 17.89
C LEU A 284 3.42 6.27 16.90
N GLY A 285 2.88 6.52 15.71
CA GLY A 285 2.76 5.53 14.63
C GLY A 285 4.09 4.87 14.24
N THR A 286 5.23 5.54 14.47
CA THR A 286 6.56 4.95 14.21
C THR A 286 6.83 3.74 15.11
N TRP A 287 6.55 3.85 16.41
CA TRP A 287 6.72 2.74 17.36
C TRP A 287 5.74 1.60 17.10
N ARG A 288 4.50 1.97 16.75
CA ARG A 288 3.42 1.05 16.41
C ARG A 288 3.76 0.17 15.21
N ASN A 289 4.28 0.77 14.14
CA ASN A 289 4.58 0.07 12.88
C ASN A 289 5.63 -1.03 13.02
N GLY A 290 6.59 -0.89 13.96
CA GLY A 290 7.69 -1.86 14.11
C GLY A 290 7.20 -3.29 14.37
N PHE A 291 6.18 -3.47 15.21
CA PHE A 291 5.66 -4.79 15.55
C PHE A 291 4.87 -5.43 14.40
N ALA A 292 4.08 -4.63 13.69
CA ALA A 292 3.37 -5.09 12.50
C ALA A 292 4.34 -5.55 11.40
N TYR A 293 5.41 -4.79 11.15
CA TYR A 293 6.43 -5.18 10.18
C TYR A 293 7.20 -6.44 10.57
N MET A 294 7.46 -6.65 11.86
CA MET A 294 8.02 -7.91 12.35
C MET A 294 7.10 -9.10 12.03
N MET A 295 5.78 -8.95 12.25
CA MET A 295 4.81 -9.99 11.92
C MET A 295 4.80 -10.30 10.42
N LEU A 296 4.74 -9.28 9.55
CA LEU A 296 4.80 -9.45 8.09
C LEU A 296 6.08 -10.18 7.66
N LEU A 297 7.22 -9.81 8.26
CA LEU A 297 8.50 -10.45 8.00
C LEU A 297 8.51 -11.92 8.40
N LEU A 298 8.02 -12.25 9.60
CA LEU A 298 7.96 -13.63 10.07
C LEU A 298 7.08 -14.50 9.15
N MET A 299 5.97 -13.96 8.63
CA MET A 299 5.11 -14.66 7.68
C MET A 299 5.81 -14.88 6.34
N ALA A 300 6.48 -13.85 5.81
CA ALA A 300 7.23 -13.98 4.56
C ALA A 300 8.36 -15.00 4.68
N VAL A 301 9.13 -14.95 5.78
CA VAL A 301 10.20 -15.91 6.07
C VAL A 301 9.65 -17.32 6.23
N ALA A 302 8.52 -17.50 6.93
CA ALA A 302 7.88 -18.81 7.08
C ALA A 302 7.47 -19.40 5.73
N VAL A 303 6.88 -18.60 4.84
CA VAL A 303 6.55 -19.06 3.47
C VAL A 303 7.80 -19.42 2.69
N ILE A 304 8.80 -18.54 2.66
CA ILE A 304 10.05 -18.78 1.91
C ILE A 304 10.74 -20.06 2.40
N THR A 305 10.78 -20.26 3.73
CA THR A 305 11.40 -21.43 4.36
C THR A 305 10.62 -22.70 4.03
N THR A 306 9.30 -22.71 4.22
CA THR A 306 8.47 -23.89 3.92
C THR A 306 8.56 -24.29 2.44
N MET A 307 8.60 -23.32 1.53
CA MET A 307 8.59 -23.58 0.10
C MET A 307 9.96 -24.02 -0.45
N ASN A 308 11.08 -23.64 0.19
CA ASN A 308 12.41 -23.75 -0.39
C ASN A 308 13.49 -24.33 0.52
N ALA A 309 13.19 -24.65 1.79
CA ALA A 309 14.16 -25.29 2.66
C ALA A 309 14.24 -26.80 2.37
N GLN A 310 15.43 -27.38 2.49
CA GLN A 310 15.63 -28.82 2.34
C GLN A 310 14.79 -29.64 3.35
N ALA A 311 14.63 -29.14 4.58
CA ALA A 311 13.85 -29.80 5.63
C ALA A 311 12.36 -29.90 5.31
N TYR A 312 11.84 -29.02 4.44
CA TYR A 312 10.42 -28.92 4.06
C TYR A 312 10.20 -29.23 2.58
N ALA A 313 11.09 -30.01 1.95
CA ALA A 313 11.02 -30.32 0.52
C ALA A 313 9.70 -31.00 0.12
N ASN A 314 9.21 -31.91 0.96
CA ASN A 314 7.94 -32.62 0.74
C ASN A 314 6.72 -31.68 0.88
N GLU A 315 6.70 -30.86 1.92
CA GLU A 315 5.65 -29.87 2.17
C GLU A 315 5.59 -28.86 1.01
N GLY A 316 6.73 -28.31 0.62
CA GLY A 316 6.86 -27.41 -0.51
C GLY A 316 6.39 -28.06 -1.82
N TRP A 317 6.69 -29.32 -2.07
CA TRP A 317 6.21 -30.05 -3.25
C TRP A 317 4.68 -30.25 -3.24
N THR A 318 4.12 -30.60 -2.07
CA THR A 318 2.68 -30.78 -1.88
C THR A 318 1.90 -29.48 -2.06
N ILE A 319 2.40 -28.38 -1.50
CA ILE A 319 1.80 -27.04 -1.62
C ILE A 319 1.72 -26.62 -3.09
N ARG A 320 2.79 -26.80 -3.87
CA ARG A 320 2.81 -26.43 -5.31
C ARG A 320 1.73 -27.16 -6.11
N ARG A 321 1.56 -28.46 -5.89
CA ARG A 321 0.54 -29.27 -6.57
C ARG A 321 -0.88 -28.87 -6.18
N SER A 322 -1.12 -28.70 -4.88
CA SER A 322 -2.40 -28.21 -4.35
C SER A 322 -2.77 -26.85 -4.93
N LEU A 323 -1.79 -25.93 -4.97
CA LEU A 323 -1.93 -24.59 -5.51
C LEU A 323 -2.27 -24.61 -7.00
N THR A 324 -1.61 -25.44 -7.82
CA THR A 324 -1.96 -25.61 -9.25
C THR A 324 -3.42 -26.01 -9.41
N GLY A 325 -3.89 -27.00 -8.65
CA GLY A 325 -5.28 -27.46 -8.73
C GLY A 325 -6.29 -26.35 -8.43
N GLN A 326 -6.04 -25.57 -7.38
CA GLN A 326 -6.92 -24.44 -6.99
C GLN A 326 -6.89 -23.30 -8.01
N ILE A 327 -5.74 -22.98 -8.59
CA ILE A 327 -5.64 -21.94 -9.64
C ILE A 327 -6.45 -22.33 -10.87
N LEU A 328 -6.38 -23.60 -11.29
CA LEU A 328 -7.15 -24.08 -12.45
C LEU A 328 -8.67 -24.02 -12.21
N GLU A 329 -9.11 -24.18 -10.95
CA GLU A 329 -10.51 -23.98 -10.57
C GLU A 329 -10.93 -22.52 -10.56
N ASP A 330 -10.13 -21.65 -9.95
CA ASP A 330 -10.38 -20.20 -9.88
C ASP A 330 -10.43 -19.55 -11.27
N THR A 331 -9.51 -19.93 -12.15
CA THR A 331 -9.47 -19.42 -13.54
C THR A 331 -10.57 -20.02 -14.43
N GLY A 332 -11.38 -20.95 -13.93
CA GLY A 332 -12.42 -21.63 -14.72
C GLY A 332 -11.84 -22.42 -15.90
N THR A 333 -10.65 -23.01 -15.73
CA THR A 333 -10.00 -23.79 -16.79
C THR A 333 -10.87 -24.99 -17.18
N GLU A 334 -11.03 -25.21 -18.49
CA GLU A 334 -11.85 -26.29 -19.04
C GLU A 334 -11.48 -27.66 -18.42
N PRO A 335 -12.46 -28.52 -18.08
CA PRO A 335 -12.20 -29.76 -17.34
C PRO A 335 -11.12 -30.66 -17.96
N GLY A 336 -11.16 -30.87 -19.29
CA GLY A 336 -10.15 -31.71 -19.97
C GLY A 336 -8.75 -31.11 -19.96
N LEU A 337 -8.64 -29.78 -20.09
CA LEU A 337 -7.35 -29.08 -19.97
C LEU A 337 -6.84 -29.11 -18.53
N LYS A 338 -7.73 -28.91 -17.55
CA LYS A 338 -7.40 -29.00 -16.12
C LYS A 338 -6.81 -30.36 -15.78
N GLU A 339 -7.42 -31.45 -16.24
CA GLU A 339 -6.91 -32.81 -16.03
C GLU A 339 -5.52 -33.02 -16.63
N LYS A 340 -5.28 -32.54 -17.86
CA LYS A 340 -3.96 -32.61 -18.51
C LYS A 340 -2.88 -31.87 -17.70
N VAL A 341 -3.19 -30.64 -17.25
CA VAL A 341 -2.25 -29.84 -16.45
C VAL A 341 -1.97 -30.51 -15.10
N ILE A 342 -3.01 -30.99 -14.40
CA ILE A 342 -2.85 -31.69 -13.12
C ILE A 342 -2.01 -32.96 -13.30
N ALA A 343 -2.26 -33.75 -14.34
CA ALA A 343 -1.47 -34.94 -14.62
C ALA A 343 0.00 -34.61 -14.88
N ALA A 344 0.29 -33.57 -15.68
CA ALA A 344 1.64 -33.12 -15.97
C ALA A 344 2.37 -32.61 -14.71
N VAL A 345 1.71 -31.81 -13.89
CA VAL A 345 2.27 -31.30 -12.62
C VAL A 345 2.48 -32.42 -11.59
N ASN A 346 1.58 -33.41 -11.54
CA ASN A 346 1.72 -34.56 -10.65
C ASN A 346 2.87 -35.50 -11.05
N ALA A 347 3.32 -35.45 -12.30
CA ALA A 347 4.46 -36.21 -12.79
C ALA A 347 5.82 -35.58 -12.38
N ILE A 348 5.82 -34.35 -11.86
CA ILE A 348 7.04 -33.70 -11.34
C ILE A 348 7.45 -34.40 -10.04
N PRO A 349 8.65 -35.02 -9.97
CA PRO A 349 9.10 -35.72 -8.78
C PRO A 349 9.37 -34.75 -7.62
N GLU A 350 9.29 -35.26 -6.39
CA GLU A 350 9.76 -34.52 -5.22
C GLU A 350 11.26 -34.21 -5.36
N PRO A 351 11.70 -32.96 -5.12
CA PRO A 351 13.10 -32.62 -5.24
C PRO A 351 13.93 -33.26 -4.11
N ALA A 352 14.85 -34.16 -4.48
CA ALA A 352 15.74 -34.81 -3.50
C ALA A 352 16.69 -33.81 -2.82
N VAL A 353 17.15 -32.79 -3.55
CA VAL A 353 17.98 -31.69 -3.04
C VAL A 353 17.45 -30.38 -3.61
N ILE A 354 17.29 -29.37 -2.77
CA ILE A 354 16.96 -28.03 -3.21
C ILE A 354 18.24 -27.34 -3.72
N PRO A 355 18.36 -27.07 -5.04
CA PRO A 355 19.55 -26.43 -5.59
C PRO A 355 19.66 -24.96 -5.15
N SER A 356 20.78 -24.31 -5.49
CA SER A 356 20.89 -22.86 -5.34
C SER A 356 19.83 -22.15 -6.19
N GLN A 357 19.11 -21.22 -5.58
CA GLN A 357 17.94 -20.59 -6.17
C GLN A 357 18.31 -19.29 -6.89
N SER A 358 17.69 -19.03 -8.04
CA SER A 358 17.76 -17.76 -8.76
C SER A 358 16.40 -17.27 -9.22
N VAL A 359 16.31 -16.00 -9.63
CA VAL A 359 15.11 -15.39 -10.23
C VAL A 359 14.74 -16.11 -11.52
N LYS A 360 15.74 -16.54 -12.31
CA LYS A 360 15.53 -17.26 -13.58
C LYS A 360 15.20 -18.74 -13.40
N SER A 361 15.91 -19.40 -12.49
CA SER A 361 15.82 -20.84 -12.24
C SER A 361 15.71 -21.11 -10.74
N ASN A 362 14.55 -21.60 -10.33
CA ASN A 362 14.22 -22.00 -8.96
C ASN A 362 13.27 -23.21 -9.00
N VAL A 363 12.91 -23.74 -7.83
CA VAL A 363 12.03 -24.92 -7.73
C VAL A 363 10.66 -24.69 -8.37
N ASP A 364 10.16 -23.44 -8.41
CA ASP A 364 8.88 -23.11 -9.04
C ASP A 364 8.96 -23.09 -10.57
N THR A 365 10.15 -22.84 -11.15
CA THR A 365 10.36 -22.72 -12.60
C THR A 365 9.86 -23.96 -13.35
N GLN A 366 10.13 -25.16 -12.85
CA GLN A 366 9.69 -26.41 -13.48
C GLN A 366 8.16 -26.52 -13.58
N TYR A 367 7.44 -26.05 -12.56
CA TYR A 367 5.97 -26.03 -12.58
C TYR A 367 5.46 -25.02 -13.60
N PHE A 368 6.07 -23.83 -13.67
CA PHE A 368 5.71 -22.81 -14.65
C PHE A 368 5.94 -23.26 -16.09
N GLU A 369 7.07 -23.92 -16.37
CA GLU A 369 7.39 -24.44 -17.70
C GLU A 369 6.47 -25.60 -18.09
N THR A 370 6.19 -26.52 -17.16
CA THR A 370 5.28 -27.65 -17.40
C THR A 370 3.87 -27.17 -17.74
N VAL A 371 3.35 -26.22 -16.96
CA VAL A 371 2.02 -25.62 -17.23
C VAL A 371 2.02 -24.85 -18.55
N GLN A 372 3.08 -24.09 -18.83
CA GLN A 372 3.21 -23.33 -20.07
C GLN A 372 3.19 -24.23 -21.31
N GLN A 373 3.93 -25.34 -21.29
CA GLN A 373 3.97 -26.30 -22.39
C GLN A 373 2.58 -26.86 -22.69
N VAL A 374 1.83 -27.26 -21.66
CA VAL A 374 0.46 -27.76 -21.81
C VAL A 374 -0.48 -26.67 -22.35
N PHE A 375 -0.39 -25.44 -21.83
CA PHE A 375 -1.23 -24.34 -22.31
C PHE A 375 -0.93 -23.95 -23.77
N ILE A 376 0.34 -23.90 -24.18
CA ILE A 376 0.72 -23.60 -25.56
C ILE A 376 0.23 -24.71 -26.49
N ALA A 377 0.40 -25.98 -26.10
CA ALA A 377 -0.03 -27.12 -26.92
C ALA A 377 -1.55 -27.11 -27.17
N GLU A 378 -2.34 -26.69 -26.19
CA GLU A 378 -3.80 -26.79 -26.24
C GLU A 378 -4.48 -25.49 -26.71
N LYS A 379 -3.89 -24.31 -26.45
CA LYS A 379 -4.48 -23.00 -26.78
C LYS A 379 -3.75 -22.22 -27.88
N GLY A 380 -2.58 -22.69 -28.33
CA GLY A 380 -1.67 -21.98 -29.23
C GLY A 380 -0.76 -20.98 -28.49
N GLU A 381 0.26 -20.46 -29.19
CA GLU A 381 1.34 -19.64 -28.58
C GLU A 381 0.81 -18.42 -27.81
N ALA A 382 -0.03 -17.57 -28.45
CA ALA A 382 -0.51 -16.33 -27.82
C ALA A 382 -1.39 -16.58 -26.58
N LYS A 383 -2.51 -17.30 -26.74
CA LYS A 383 -3.43 -17.60 -25.63
C LYS A 383 -2.80 -18.48 -24.55
N GLY A 384 -1.89 -19.37 -24.94
CA GLY A 384 -1.12 -20.21 -24.01
C GLY A 384 -0.18 -19.38 -23.14
N ASN A 385 0.53 -18.41 -23.73
CA ASN A 385 1.39 -17.47 -22.99
C ASN A 385 0.57 -16.57 -22.05
N ALA A 386 -0.60 -16.09 -22.47
CA ALA A 386 -1.48 -15.28 -21.63
C ALA A 386 -1.99 -16.07 -20.41
N ALA A 387 -2.47 -17.30 -20.62
CA ALA A 387 -2.90 -18.20 -19.54
C ALA A 387 -1.75 -18.55 -18.59
N THR A 388 -0.53 -18.68 -19.11
CA THR A 388 0.68 -18.91 -18.31
C THR A 388 1.00 -17.71 -17.42
N LEU A 389 0.84 -16.48 -17.94
CA LEU A 389 1.07 -15.26 -17.18
C LEU A 389 0.07 -15.14 -16.01
N GLU A 390 -1.21 -15.40 -16.26
CA GLU A 390 -2.24 -15.43 -15.20
C GLU A 390 -1.95 -16.52 -14.15
N TYR A 391 -1.59 -17.73 -14.58
CA TYR A 391 -1.18 -18.81 -13.67
C TYR A 391 0.00 -18.42 -12.78
N ARG A 392 1.07 -17.86 -13.36
CA ARG A 392 2.26 -17.41 -12.62
C ARG A 392 1.92 -16.33 -11.60
N SER A 393 1.06 -15.37 -11.97
CA SER A 393 0.59 -14.30 -11.09
C SER A 393 -0.16 -14.87 -9.89
N LEU A 394 -1.20 -15.69 -10.13
CA LEU A 394 -2.00 -16.29 -9.06
C LEU A 394 -1.18 -17.22 -8.16
N PHE A 395 -0.22 -17.96 -8.72
CA PHE A 395 0.69 -18.80 -7.95
C PHE A 395 1.52 -17.99 -6.95
N ASN A 396 2.12 -16.89 -7.39
CA ASN A 396 2.94 -16.04 -6.51
C ASN A 396 2.10 -15.31 -5.45
N GLN A 397 0.85 -14.94 -5.77
CA GLN A 397 -0.04 -14.28 -4.81
C GLN A 397 -0.63 -15.26 -3.80
N MET A 398 -1.10 -16.42 -4.25
CA MET A 398 -1.87 -17.35 -3.42
C MET A 398 -1.04 -18.43 -2.72
N MET A 399 0.28 -18.50 -2.97
CA MET A 399 1.15 -19.38 -2.18
C MET A 399 1.09 -19.09 -0.69
N PHE A 400 0.95 -17.82 -0.30
CA PHE A 400 0.90 -17.42 1.11
C PHE A 400 -0.27 -18.07 1.88
N PRO A 401 -1.55 -17.85 1.49
CA PRO A 401 -2.67 -18.47 2.19
C PRO A 401 -2.61 -20.00 2.20
N VAL A 402 -2.18 -20.63 1.09
CA VAL A 402 -2.08 -22.09 1.00
C VAL A 402 -0.98 -22.62 1.92
N THR A 403 0.18 -21.96 1.97
CA THR A 403 1.28 -22.35 2.88
C THR A 403 0.86 -22.23 4.34
N MET A 404 0.19 -21.12 4.72
CA MET A 404 -0.31 -20.94 6.09
C MET A 404 -1.29 -22.04 6.51
N ARG A 405 -2.15 -22.49 5.60
CA ARG A 405 -3.07 -23.62 5.84
C ARG A 405 -2.31 -24.91 6.17
N HIS A 406 -1.19 -25.16 5.52
CA HIS A 406 -0.43 -26.39 5.70
C HIS A 406 0.43 -26.40 6.97
N ILE A 407 0.95 -25.25 7.40
CA ILE A 407 1.85 -25.20 8.57
C ILE A 407 1.13 -24.91 9.89
N LEU A 408 -0.04 -24.25 9.86
CA LEU A 408 -0.68 -23.78 11.09
C LEU A 408 -1.66 -24.79 11.69
N PRO A 409 -1.62 -25.00 13.02
CA PRO A 409 -2.66 -25.73 13.72
C PRO A 409 -3.99 -24.95 13.67
N GLU A 410 -5.12 -25.68 13.79
CA GLU A 410 -6.44 -25.09 13.59
C GLU A 410 -6.75 -23.81 14.40
N PRO A 411 -6.35 -23.68 15.69
CA PRO A 411 -6.62 -22.44 16.44
C PRO A 411 -5.86 -21.23 15.89
N LEU A 412 -4.61 -21.41 15.45
CA LEU A 412 -3.82 -20.34 14.84
C LEU A 412 -4.32 -20.00 13.44
N LEU A 413 -4.80 -20.99 12.69
CA LEU A 413 -5.48 -20.77 11.42
C LEU A 413 -6.74 -19.91 11.61
N ALA A 414 -7.51 -20.15 12.68
CA ALA A 414 -8.65 -19.31 13.04
C ALA A 414 -8.23 -17.87 13.40
N LEU A 415 -7.11 -17.67 14.11
CA LEU A 415 -6.59 -16.33 14.38
C LEU A 415 -6.13 -15.61 13.11
N ILE A 416 -5.50 -16.30 12.16
CA ILE A 416 -5.18 -15.73 10.85
C ILE A 416 -6.45 -15.39 10.07
N CYS A 417 -7.48 -16.22 10.13
CA CYS A 417 -8.76 -15.93 9.51
C CYS A 417 -9.41 -14.67 10.10
N LEU A 418 -9.47 -14.57 11.43
CA LEU A 418 -9.96 -13.38 12.12
C LEU A 418 -9.16 -12.15 11.72
N LEU A 419 -7.82 -12.24 11.77
CA LEU A 419 -6.94 -11.16 11.35
C LEU A 419 -7.25 -10.75 9.90
N GLY A 420 -7.27 -11.71 8.97
CA GLY A 420 -7.60 -11.46 7.57
C GLY A 420 -8.94 -10.74 7.39
N LEU A 421 -9.99 -11.14 8.12
CA LEU A 421 -11.30 -10.50 8.03
C LEU A 421 -11.27 -9.06 8.58
N MET A 422 -10.57 -8.84 9.69
CA MET A 422 -10.41 -7.49 10.25
C MET A 422 -9.63 -6.59 9.30
N LEU A 423 -8.50 -7.06 8.75
CA LEU A 423 -7.64 -6.33 7.81
C LEU A 423 -8.33 -6.06 6.47
N MET A 424 -9.15 -7.01 5.99
CA MET A 424 -9.98 -6.81 4.81
C MET A 424 -10.97 -5.68 5.07
N LEU A 425 -11.75 -5.78 6.15
CA LEU A 425 -12.85 -4.86 6.46
C LEU A 425 -12.36 -3.41 6.56
N THR A 426 -11.34 -3.14 7.39
CA THR A 426 -10.74 -1.80 7.61
C THR A 426 -10.12 -1.20 6.34
N SER A 427 -9.59 -2.04 5.46
CA SER A 427 -8.96 -1.55 4.23
C SER A 427 -10.02 -1.20 3.18
N ASP A 428 -11.02 -2.05 2.99
CA ASP A 428 -12.04 -1.88 1.97
C ASP A 428 -13.00 -0.73 2.33
N ASP A 429 -13.46 -0.64 3.58
CA ASP A 429 -14.37 0.43 4.01
C ASP A 429 -13.70 1.82 3.97
N GLY A 430 -12.45 1.93 4.42
CA GLY A 430 -11.66 3.15 4.37
C GLY A 430 -11.41 3.64 2.94
N ARG A 431 -11.09 2.72 2.00
CA ARG A 431 -10.85 3.04 0.58
C ARG A 431 -12.13 3.50 -0.12
N ILE A 432 -13.25 2.79 0.11
CA ILE A 432 -14.55 3.18 -0.44
C ILE A 432 -14.96 4.55 0.11
N PHE A 433 -14.79 4.77 1.41
CA PHE A 433 -15.16 6.03 2.05
C PHE A 433 -14.31 7.22 1.56
N SER A 434 -13.00 7.05 1.42
CA SER A 434 -12.08 8.07 0.87
C SER A 434 -12.49 8.51 -0.54
N SER A 435 -12.77 7.53 -1.42
CA SER A 435 -13.22 7.79 -2.79
C SER A 435 -14.60 8.47 -2.81
N ALA A 436 -15.56 7.99 -2.02
CA ALA A 436 -16.89 8.57 -1.92
C ALA A 436 -16.88 10.00 -1.39
N ARG A 437 -16.03 10.27 -0.38
CA ARG A 437 -15.82 11.60 0.18
C ARG A 437 -15.25 12.55 -0.86
N THR A 438 -14.23 12.13 -1.60
CA THR A 438 -13.59 12.96 -2.64
C THR A 438 -14.58 13.30 -3.75
N LEU A 439 -15.35 12.30 -4.23
CA LEU A 439 -16.45 12.52 -5.19
C LEU A 439 -17.47 13.53 -4.66
N ALA A 440 -17.89 13.38 -3.40
CA ALA A 440 -18.86 14.26 -2.78
C ALA A 440 -18.35 15.70 -2.64
N GLN A 441 -17.16 15.89 -2.07
CA GLN A 441 -16.65 17.20 -1.64
C GLN A 441 -15.93 17.98 -2.74
N ASP A 442 -15.23 17.30 -3.65
CA ASP A 442 -14.36 17.95 -4.64
C ASP A 442 -14.92 17.91 -6.07
N ILE A 443 -15.95 17.10 -6.34
CA ILE A 443 -16.57 17.02 -7.67
C ILE A 443 -18.03 17.45 -7.60
N VAL A 444 -18.88 16.75 -6.82
CA VAL A 444 -20.33 17.00 -6.82
C VAL A 444 -20.67 18.32 -6.13
N MET A 445 -20.14 18.56 -4.93
CA MET A 445 -20.45 19.76 -4.15
C MET A 445 -20.04 21.06 -4.88
N PRO A 446 -18.85 21.18 -5.50
CA PRO A 446 -18.51 22.37 -6.26
C PRO A 446 -19.42 22.58 -7.46
N LEU A 447 -19.93 21.53 -8.11
CA LEU A 447 -20.88 21.65 -9.22
C LEU A 447 -22.30 22.05 -8.77
N TRP A 448 -22.61 21.85 -7.48
CA TRP A 448 -23.94 22.11 -6.93
C TRP A 448 -24.14 23.59 -6.59
N LYS A 449 -25.13 24.23 -7.23
CA LYS A 449 -25.35 25.69 -7.10
C LYS A 449 -26.04 26.13 -5.80
N LYS A 450 -26.83 25.25 -5.16
CA LYS A 450 -27.60 25.55 -3.94
C LYS A 450 -26.91 24.98 -2.70
N LYS A 451 -27.05 25.65 -1.54
CA LYS A 451 -26.62 25.08 -0.26
C LYS A 451 -27.42 23.80 0.02
N LEU A 452 -26.73 22.69 0.25
CA LEU A 452 -27.35 21.40 0.54
C LEU A 452 -27.66 21.30 2.03
N SER A 453 -28.82 20.74 2.38
CA SER A 453 -29.10 20.37 3.78
C SER A 453 -28.18 19.24 4.23
N VAL A 454 -27.90 19.15 5.52
CA VAL A 454 -27.10 18.06 6.12
C VAL A 454 -27.62 16.68 5.70
N ARG A 455 -28.94 16.48 5.73
CA ARG A 455 -29.57 15.21 5.31
C ARG A 455 -29.27 14.86 3.85
N GLN A 456 -29.31 15.85 2.95
CA GLN A 456 -28.99 15.64 1.54
C GLN A 456 -27.51 15.33 1.34
N GLN A 457 -26.62 16.03 2.04
CA GLN A 457 -25.18 15.76 1.97
C GLN A 457 -24.83 14.34 2.45
N LEU A 458 -25.44 13.89 3.56
CA LEU A 458 -25.23 12.52 4.08
C LEU A 458 -25.70 11.45 3.09
N TRP A 459 -26.91 11.61 2.52
CA TRP A 459 -27.41 10.67 1.51
C TRP A 459 -26.58 10.68 0.23
N MET A 460 -26.11 11.84 -0.20
CA MET A 460 -25.20 11.96 -1.35
C MET A 460 -23.93 11.13 -1.15
N ILE A 461 -23.26 11.25 0.01
CA ILE A 461 -22.04 10.47 0.29
C ILE A 461 -22.35 8.97 0.36
N ARG A 462 -23.46 8.58 0.99
CA ARG A 462 -23.88 7.17 1.07
C ARG A 462 -24.15 6.54 -0.30
N LEU A 463 -24.80 7.28 -1.20
CA LEU A 463 -25.06 6.83 -2.57
C LEU A 463 -23.77 6.77 -3.40
N LEU A 464 -22.85 7.73 -3.21
CA LEU A 464 -21.54 7.68 -3.85
C LEU A 464 -20.69 6.52 -3.32
N ALA A 465 -20.80 6.17 -2.04
CA ALA A 465 -20.15 4.97 -1.48
C ALA A 465 -20.72 3.68 -2.11
N LEU A 466 -22.03 3.60 -2.33
CA LEU A 466 -22.64 2.48 -3.06
C LEU A 466 -22.15 2.43 -4.52
N PHE A 467 -22.04 3.58 -5.18
CA PHE A 467 -21.47 3.65 -6.53
C PHE A 467 -20.04 3.10 -6.57
N VAL A 468 -19.15 3.56 -5.67
CA VAL A 468 -17.77 3.08 -5.57
C VAL A 468 -17.74 1.58 -5.26
N CYS A 469 -18.60 1.10 -4.35
CA CYS A 469 -18.76 -0.32 -4.02
C CYS A 469 -19.12 -1.16 -5.25
N MET A 470 -20.07 -0.71 -6.08
CA MET A 470 -20.40 -1.40 -7.34
C MET A 470 -19.23 -1.41 -8.31
N VAL A 471 -18.49 -0.30 -8.43
CA VAL A 471 -17.28 -0.26 -9.26
C VAL A 471 -16.21 -1.21 -8.74
N PHE A 472 -16.03 -1.33 -7.42
CA PHE A 472 -15.11 -2.31 -6.82
C PHE A 472 -15.56 -3.74 -7.10
N PHE A 473 -16.85 -4.05 -6.97
CA PHE A 473 -17.39 -5.37 -7.26
C PHE A 473 -17.14 -5.79 -8.72
N TYR A 474 -17.54 -4.97 -9.68
CA TYR A 474 -17.32 -5.27 -11.10
C TYR A 474 -15.83 -5.22 -11.46
N GLY A 475 -15.08 -4.28 -10.90
CA GLY A 475 -13.62 -4.19 -11.07
C GLY A 475 -12.90 -5.44 -10.58
N SER A 476 -13.23 -5.93 -9.38
CA SER A 476 -12.70 -7.17 -8.81
C SER A 476 -12.99 -8.41 -9.66
N ILE A 477 -14.13 -8.45 -10.36
CA ILE A 477 -14.51 -9.59 -11.21
C ILE A 477 -13.81 -9.53 -12.58
N PHE A 478 -13.70 -8.35 -13.18
CA PHE A 478 -13.25 -8.21 -14.58
C PHE A 478 -11.78 -7.79 -14.74
N LEU A 479 -11.13 -7.28 -13.70
CA LEU A 479 -9.72 -6.94 -13.73
C LEU A 479 -8.88 -8.18 -13.38
N SER A 480 -8.30 -8.82 -14.39
CA SER A 480 -7.24 -9.82 -14.16
C SER A 480 -5.91 -9.10 -13.92
N GLN A 481 -5.25 -9.47 -12.83
CA GLN A 481 -3.98 -8.88 -12.41
C GLN A 481 -2.83 -9.75 -12.91
N LEU A 482 -2.10 -9.25 -13.91
CA LEU A 482 -1.04 -9.99 -14.61
C LEU A 482 0.38 -9.67 -14.12
N ASP A 483 0.53 -8.76 -13.16
CA ASP A 483 1.80 -8.32 -12.58
C ASP A 483 1.76 -8.44 -11.04
N TYR A 484 2.91 -8.32 -10.38
CA TYR A 484 2.99 -8.30 -8.91
C TYR A 484 2.10 -7.20 -8.32
N ILE A 485 1.48 -7.46 -7.15
CA ILE A 485 0.50 -6.55 -6.53
C ILE A 485 1.08 -5.15 -6.33
N ASN A 486 2.31 -5.07 -5.81
CA ASN A 486 2.96 -3.78 -5.60
C ASN A 486 3.18 -3.02 -6.90
N LEU A 487 3.54 -3.71 -7.98
CA LEU A 487 3.78 -3.10 -9.28
C LEU A 487 2.47 -2.63 -9.93
N TYR A 488 1.43 -3.45 -9.87
CA TYR A 488 0.09 -3.09 -10.34
C TYR A 488 -0.45 -1.85 -9.61
N VAL A 489 -0.39 -1.84 -8.27
CA VAL A 489 -0.86 -0.68 -7.48
C VAL A 489 -0.05 0.57 -7.82
N THR A 490 1.26 0.42 -8.03
CA THR A 490 2.15 1.53 -8.38
C THR A 490 1.79 2.17 -9.73
N ILE A 491 1.69 1.37 -10.80
CA ILE A 491 1.39 1.91 -12.14
C ILE A 491 -0.03 2.46 -12.23
N THR A 492 -0.96 1.86 -11.50
CA THR A 492 -2.35 2.33 -11.46
C THR A 492 -2.46 3.65 -10.70
N ALA A 493 -1.81 3.76 -9.54
CA ALA A 493 -1.74 5.00 -8.79
C ALA A 493 -0.99 6.10 -9.57
N SER A 494 -0.01 5.74 -10.40
CA SER A 494 0.77 6.70 -11.20
C SER A 494 -0.04 7.43 -12.27
N ILE A 495 -1.24 6.95 -12.61
CA ILE A 495 -2.20 7.74 -13.40
C ILE A 495 -2.42 9.13 -12.76
N TRP A 496 -2.46 9.18 -11.42
CA TRP A 496 -2.53 10.43 -10.66
C TRP A 496 -1.13 10.91 -10.22
N VAL A 497 -0.40 10.06 -9.48
CA VAL A 497 0.85 10.48 -8.83
C VAL A 497 2.04 10.62 -9.80
N GLY A 498 1.88 10.22 -11.06
CA GLY A 498 2.86 10.52 -12.10
C GLY A 498 2.93 12.02 -12.41
N GLY A 499 1.82 12.77 -12.32
CA GLY A 499 1.80 14.21 -12.59
C GLY A 499 1.45 15.10 -11.40
N ALA A 500 0.74 14.57 -10.40
CA ALA A 500 0.23 15.37 -9.29
C ALA A 500 1.32 16.03 -8.43
N GLY A 501 2.47 15.37 -8.22
CA GLY A 501 3.57 15.93 -7.44
C GLY A 501 4.12 17.24 -8.02
N ALA A 502 4.35 17.28 -9.33
CA ALA A 502 4.82 18.48 -10.02
C ALA A 502 3.83 19.65 -9.91
N VAL A 503 2.53 19.36 -10.00
CA VAL A 503 1.47 20.37 -9.82
C VAL A 503 1.38 20.87 -8.38
N THR A 504 1.34 19.95 -7.42
CA THR A 504 1.13 20.32 -6.01
C THR A 504 2.32 21.09 -5.46
N LEU A 505 3.55 20.58 -5.63
CA LEU A 505 4.75 21.28 -5.20
C LEU A 505 5.04 22.50 -6.07
N GLY A 506 4.86 22.39 -7.39
CA GLY A 506 5.04 23.51 -8.31
C GLY A 506 4.15 24.69 -7.94
N GLY A 507 2.89 24.44 -7.58
CA GLY A 507 1.97 25.51 -7.17
C GLY A 507 2.35 26.20 -5.86
N LEU A 508 2.93 25.47 -4.90
CA LEU A 508 3.36 26.00 -3.59
C LEU A 508 4.72 26.73 -3.65
N TYR A 509 5.56 26.39 -4.62
CA TYR A 509 6.96 26.84 -4.65
C TYR A 509 7.33 27.72 -5.83
N THR A 510 6.57 27.71 -6.93
CA THR A 510 6.94 28.46 -8.13
C THR A 510 5.98 29.60 -8.44
N ARG A 511 6.57 30.76 -8.76
CA ARG A 511 5.84 31.93 -9.28
C ARG A 511 5.49 31.79 -10.76
N PHE A 512 6.20 30.91 -11.49
CA PHE A 512 5.99 30.71 -12.92
C PHE A 512 4.91 29.66 -13.26
N GLY A 513 4.51 28.82 -12.30
CA GLY A 513 3.53 27.77 -12.53
C GLY A 513 2.20 28.30 -13.07
N THR A 514 1.73 27.78 -14.21
CA THR A 514 0.45 28.17 -14.81
C THR A 514 -0.54 27.01 -14.82
N THR A 515 -1.82 27.32 -15.02
CA THR A 515 -2.86 26.30 -15.20
C THR A 515 -2.58 25.41 -16.41
N CYS A 516 -2.03 25.96 -17.50
CA CYS A 516 -1.65 25.17 -18.68
C CYS A 516 -0.56 24.15 -18.32
N GLY A 517 0.51 24.57 -17.64
CA GLY A 517 1.52 23.64 -17.14
C GLY A 517 0.95 22.57 -16.22
N ALA A 518 -0.03 22.92 -15.38
CA ALA A 518 -0.70 21.97 -14.51
C ALA A 518 -1.48 20.89 -15.28
N TYR A 519 -2.22 21.26 -16.34
CA TYR A 519 -2.87 20.31 -17.24
C TYR A 519 -1.86 19.45 -18.00
N CYS A 520 -0.81 20.05 -18.57
CA CYS A 520 0.25 19.32 -19.28
C CYS A 520 0.86 18.24 -18.38
N SER A 521 1.18 18.59 -17.13
CA SER A 521 1.76 17.65 -16.17
C SER A 521 0.86 16.45 -15.90
N ILE A 522 -0.39 16.69 -15.53
CA ILE A 522 -1.33 15.62 -15.18
C ILE A 522 -1.65 14.74 -16.41
N ILE A 523 -1.88 15.34 -17.57
CA ILE A 523 -2.20 14.60 -18.80
C ILE A 523 -1.01 13.74 -19.22
N THR A 524 0.22 14.26 -19.18
CA THR A 524 1.41 13.49 -19.50
C THR A 524 1.58 12.30 -18.55
N GLY A 525 1.45 12.50 -17.23
CA GLY A 525 1.56 11.43 -16.25
C GLY A 525 0.51 10.34 -16.42
N ALA A 526 -0.73 10.75 -16.68
CA ALA A 526 -1.85 9.85 -16.96
C ALA A 526 -1.65 9.08 -18.27
N ALA A 527 -1.19 9.73 -19.34
CA ALA A 527 -0.98 9.12 -20.63
C ALA A 527 0.15 8.09 -20.61
N VAL A 528 1.28 8.40 -19.96
CA VAL A 528 2.42 7.48 -19.82
C VAL A 528 2.01 6.26 -19.00
N SER A 529 1.35 6.47 -17.85
CA SER A 529 0.94 5.37 -16.96
C SER A 529 -0.18 4.53 -17.57
N GLY A 530 -1.24 5.16 -18.08
CA GLY A 530 -2.36 4.48 -18.72
C GLY A 530 -1.96 3.76 -20.00
N GLY A 531 -1.12 4.37 -20.82
CA GLY A 531 -0.54 3.72 -22.00
C GLY A 531 0.32 2.51 -21.62
N GLY A 532 1.12 2.64 -20.56
CA GLY A 532 1.90 1.55 -19.98
C GLY A 532 1.04 0.35 -19.54
N ILE A 533 -0.05 0.59 -18.82
CA ILE A 533 -1.01 -0.45 -18.40
C ILE A 533 -1.61 -1.16 -19.61
N LEU A 534 -2.05 -0.41 -20.63
CA LEU A 534 -2.64 -0.98 -21.84
C LEU A 534 -1.63 -1.83 -22.63
N LEU A 535 -0.38 -1.38 -22.72
CA LEU A 535 0.68 -2.14 -23.37
C LEU A 535 1.01 -3.41 -22.60
N GLN A 536 1.20 -3.32 -21.27
CA GLN A 536 1.49 -4.47 -20.42
C GLN A 536 0.38 -5.54 -20.48
N ARG A 537 -0.89 -5.12 -20.36
CA ARG A 537 -2.03 -6.03 -20.37
C ARG A 537 -2.19 -6.77 -21.70
N ASN A 538 -2.01 -6.07 -22.82
CA ASN A 538 -2.22 -6.64 -24.15
C ASN A 538 -0.91 -7.18 -24.77
N TRP A 539 0.17 -7.25 -23.99
CA TRP A 539 1.50 -7.61 -24.48
C TRP A 539 1.56 -9.00 -25.12
N PRO A 540 1.26 -10.09 -24.39
CA PRO A 540 1.35 -11.45 -24.95
C PRO A 540 0.27 -11.73 -26.01
N ASP A 541 -0.90 -11.10 -25.89
CA ASP A 541 -2.05 -11.40 -26.75
C ASP A 541 -2.04 -10.67 -28.10
N HIS A 542 -1.61 -9.41 -28.10
CA HIS A 542 -1.79 -8.52 -29.27
C HIS A 542 -0.51 -7.77 -29.65
N VAL A 543 0.19 -7.15 -28.70
CA VAL A 543 1.29 -6.23 -29.02
C VAL A 543 2.52 -6.99 -29.50
N TYR A 544 3.01 -7.98 -28.75
CA TYR A 544 4.20 -8.75 -29.14
C TYR A 544 3.98 -9.56 -30.43
N PRO A 545 2.85 -10.30 -30.60
CA PRO A 545 2.56 -10.97 -31.87
C PRO A 545 2.54 -10.01 -33.06
N PHE A 546 1.90 -8.85 -32.95
CA PHE A 546 1.89 -7.84 -34.00
C PHE A 546 3.31 -7.35 -34.34
N LEU A 547 4.14 -7.06 -33.34
CA LEU A 547 5.54 -6.64 -33.54
C LEU A 547 6.38 -7.74 -34.22
N LYS A 548 6.10 -9.00 -33.92
CA LYS A 548 6.73 -10.18 -34.54
C LYS A 548 6.31 -10.31 -36.00
N GLU A 549 5.03 -10.14 -36.32
CA GLU A 549 4.49 -10.19 -37.69
C GLU A 549 5.11 -9.14 -38.61
N ILE A 550 5.31 -7.92 -38.11
CA ILE A 550 5.94 -6.82 -38.88
C ILE A 550 7.48 -6.81 -38.78
N ASN A 551 8.10 -7.85 -38.20
CA ASN A 551 9.56 -8.02 -38.04
C ASN A 551 10.27 -6.86 -37.31
N LEU A 552 9.58 -6.15 -36.41
CA LEU A 552 10.18 -5.05 -35.63
C LEU A 552 10.85 -5.50 -34.32
N VAL A 553 10.60 -6.73 -33.86
CA VAL A 553 11.16 -7.25 -32.59
C VAL A 553 12.69 -7.08 -32.51
N PRO A 554 13.50 -7.48 -33.52
CA PRO A 554 14.96 -7.35 -33.41
C PRO A 554 15.45 -5.90 -33.35
N LEU A 555 14.80 -4.99 -34.09
CA LEU A 555 15.14 -3.58 -34.10
C LEU A 555 14.82 -2.94 -32.74
N LEU A 556 13.61 -3.18 -32.24
CA LEU A 556 13.16 -2.63 -30.96
C LEU A 556 13.95 -3.22 -29.79
N ASP A 557 14.28 -4.51 -29.81
CA ASP A 557 15.15 -5.13 -28.80
C ASP A 557 16.53 -4.45 -28.78
N LYS A 558 17.13 -4.19 -29.94
CA LYS A 558 18.39 -3.46 -30.04
C LYS A 558 18.29 -2.04 -29.48
N ILE A 559 17.22 -1.30 -29.81
CA ILE A 559 17.00 0.06 -29.30
C ILE A 559 16.83 0.05 -27.78
N LEU A 560 15.98 -0.85 -27.25
CA LEU A 560 15.74 -1.01 -25.82
C LEU A 560 17.03 -1.33 -25.06
N LYS A 561 17.80 -2.31 -25.53
CA LYS A 561 19.10 -2.66 -24.94
C LYS A 561 20.09 -1.51 -25.01
N THR A 562 20.12 -0.74 -26.10
CA THR A 562 21.01 0.42 -26.25
C THR A 562 20.65 1.53 -25.27
N MET A 563 19.36 1.83 -25.09
CA MET A 563 18.89 2.85 -24.13
C MET A 563 19.10 2.39 -22.67
N ALA A 564 18.94 1.09 -22.39
CA ALA A 564 19.12 0.54 -21.06
C ALA A 564 20.60 0.30 -20.69
N ALA A 565 21.50 0.18 -21.67
CA ALA A 565 22.91 -0.15 -21.47
C ALA A 565 23.63 0.68 -20.38
N PRO A 566 23.44 2.02 -20.28
CA PRO A 566 24.06 2.84 -19.22
C PRO A 566 23.59 2.51 -17.80
N PHE A 567 22.45 1.83 -17.68
CA PHE A 567 21.75 1.56 -16.43
C PHE A 567 21.79 0.07 -16.04
N VAL A 568 22.41 -0.79 -16.86
CA VAL A 568 22.69 -2.19 -16.55
C VAL A 568 23.64 -2.24 -15.33
N PRO A 569 23.39 -3.13 -14.34
CA PRO A 569 22.43 -4.23 -14.36
C PRO A 569 21.02 -3.91 -13.82
N TYR A 570 20.77 -2.70 -13.30
CA TYR A 570 19.53 -2.38 -12.59
C TYR A 570 18.32 -2.13 -13.50
N ILE A 571 18.54 -1.64 -14.72
CA ILE A 571 17.49 -1.50 -15.74
C ILE A 571 17.87 -2.39 -16.92
N ARG A 572 16.98 -3.32 -17.29
CA ARG A 572 17.19 -4.27 -18.39
C ARG A 572 15.94 -4.40 -19.23
N TRP A 573 15.89 -3.62 -20.30
CA TRP A 573 14.83 -3.67 -21.30
C TRP A 573 15.20 -4.65 -22.40
N GLU A 574 14.51 -5.77 -22.43
CA GLU A 574 14.72 -6.85 -23.40
C GLU A 574 13.36 -7.32 -23.89
N MET A 575 13.27 -7.63 -25.19
CA MET A 575 12.03 -8.16 -25.76
C MET A 575 11.78 -9.59 -25.28
N ASP A 576 10.58 -9.82 -24.72
CA ASP A 576 10.13 -11.12 -24.25
C ASP A 576 8.68 -11.36 -24.71
N PRO A 577 8.32 -12.56 -25.17
CA PRO A 577 6.98 -12.86 -25.68
C PRO A 577 5.88 -12.88 -24.62
N VAL A 578 6.24 -12.99 -23.33
CA VAL A 578 5.29 -13.12 -22.21
C VAL A 578 5.24 -11.82 -21.40
N LYS A 579 6.40 -11.23 -21.09
CA LYS A 579 6.51 -10.05 -20.20
C LYS A 579 6.87 -8.79 -20.98
N PHE A 580 6.18 -7.70 -20.71
CA PHE A 580 6.51 -6.37 -21.25
C PHE A 580 7.92 -5.91 -20.79
N PRO A 581 8.76 -5.33 -21.66
CA PRO A 581 10.16 -5.03 -21.33
C PRO A 581 10.40 -4.00 -20.22
N ILE A 582 9.48 -3.06 -20.01
CA ILE A 582 9.63 -1.95 -19.05
C ILE A 582 8.75 -2.21 -17.84
N ASN A 583 9.36 -2.23 -16.65
CA ASN A 583 8.65 -2.49 -15.41
C ASN A 583 7.75 -1.29 -15.01
N SER A 584 6.63 -1.57 -14.33
CA SER A 584 5.72 -0.62 -13.71
C SER A 584 6.40 0.48 -12.86
N LEU A 585 7.46 0.15 -12.11
CA LEU A 585 8.25 1.15 -11.36
C LEU A 585 9.07 2.08 -12.29
N GLU A 586 9.61 1.55 -13.37
CA GLU A 586 10.36 2.32 -14.36
C GLU A 586 9.43 3.24 -15.15
N LEU A 587 8.26 2.74 -15.55
CA LEU A 587 7.20 3.56 -16.15
C LEU A 587 6.72 4.67 -15.20
N PHE A 588 6.57 4.38 -13.91
CA PHE A 588 6.22 5.40 -12.93
C PHE A 588 7.29 6.50 -12.84
N PHE A 589 8.57 6.13 -12.84
CA PHE A 589 9.66 7.10 -12.86
C PHE A 589 9.65 7.97 -14.12
N LEU A 590 9.48 7.36 -15.29
CA LEU A 590 9.35 8.08 -16.55
C LEU A 590 8.13 9.03 -16.54
N ALA A 591 6.99 8.57 -16.01
CA ALA A 591 5.80 9.40 -15.85
C ALA A 591 6.09 10.64 -15.00
N MET A 592 6.78 10.49 -13.86
CA MET A 592 7.17 11.61 -13.00
C MET A 592 8.09 12.61 -13.70
N LEU A 593 9.15 12.13 -14.38
CA LEU A 593 10.10 13.00 -15.06
C LEU A 593 9.45 13.77 -16.21
N LEU A 594 8.69 13.06 -17.07
CA LEU A 594 8.02 13.67 -18.22
C LEU A 594 6.95 14.66 -17.77
N SER A 595 6.23 14.36 -16.69
CA SER A 595 5.22 15.28 -16.14
C SER A 595 5.83 16.52 -15.52
N MET A 596 7.00 16.41 -14.88
CA MET A 596 7.73 17.56 -14.36
C MET A 596 8.25 18.45 -15.50
N ALA A 597 8.80 17.84 -16.57
CA ALA A 597 9.20 18.56 -17.77
C ALA A 597 8.00 19.25 -18.44
N ALA A 598 6.88 18.55 -18.60
CA ALA A 598 5.64 19.07 -19.15
C ALA A 598 5.07 20.24 -18.31
N TYR A 599 5.15 20.16 -16.98
CA TYR A 599 4.78 21.25 -16.09
C TYR A 599 5.61 22.51 -16.35
N CYS A 600 6.93 22.36 -16.40
CA CYS A 600 7.86 23.47 -16.63
C CYS A 600 7.68 24.08 -18.02
N ILE A 601 7.68 23.25 -19.07
CA ILE A 601 7.54 23.68 -20.47
C ILE A 601 6.19 24.37 -20.69
N GLY A 602 5.08 23.74 -20.28
CA GLY A 602 3.74 24.31 -20.43
C GLY A 602 3.57 25.60 -19.62
N SER A 603 4.20 25.68 -18.44
CA SER A 603 4.21 26.91 -17.65
C SER A 603 5.01 28.02 -18.33
N TRP A 604 6.23 27.75 -18.80
CA TRP A 604 7.08 28.76 -19.44
C TRP A 604 6.49 29.30 -20.74
N ILE A 605 5.89 28.45 -21.57
CA ILE A 605 5.24 28.87 -22.82
C ILE A 605 4.06 29.83 -22.55
N THR A 606 3.33 29.62 -21.45
CA THR A 606 2.13 30.39 -21.11
C THR A 606 2.35 31.44 -20.02
N TYR A 607 3.59 31.59 -19.55
CA TYR A 607 3.94 32.48 -18.46
C TYR A 607 3.82 33.94 -18.90
N ARG A 608 2.87 34.67 -18.30
CA ARG A 608 2.66 36.10 -18.58
C ARG A 608 3.17 37.01 -17.47
N LYS A 609 2.86 36.66 -16.21
CA LYS A 609 3.25 37.43 -15.03
C LYS A 609 3.54 36.50 -13.85
N PRO A 610 4.44 36.88 -12.93
CA PRO A 610 4.68 36.10 -11.72
C PRO A 610 3.39 35.98 -10.91
N TYR A 611 3.05 34.75 -10.52
CA TYR A 611 1.94 34.50 -9.60
C TYR A 611 2.28 35.02 -8.21
N ASP A 612 1.30 35.68 -7.57
CA ASP A 612 1.44 36.23 -6.23
C ASP A 612 1.35 35.11 -5.18
N LEU A 613 2.51 34.51 -4.89
CA LEU A 613 2.62 33.47 -3.86
C LEU A 613 2.37 34.02 -2.45
N ASP A 614 2.61 35.31 -2.22
CA ASP A 614 2.43 35.90 -0.90
C ASP A 614 0.93 36.03 -0.61
N LYS A 615 0.10 36.31 -1.62
CA LYS A 615 -1.36 36.22 -1.53
C LYS A 615 -1.85 34.79 -1.23
N LEU A 616 -1.36 33.80 -1.98
CA LEU A 616 -1.77 32.39 -1.78
C LEU A 616 -1.43 31.88 -0.38
N LEU A 617 -0.30 32.30 0.18
CA LEU A 617 0.19 31.84 1.47
C LEU A 617 -0.18 32.79 2.63
N HIS A 618 -0.98 33.83 2.38
CA HIS A 618 -1.37 34.84 3.37
C HIS A 618 -0.15 35.46 4.09
N ARG A 619 0.84 35.92 3.32
CA ARG A 619 2.10 36.49 3.82
C ARG A 619 2.22 37.97 3.48
N GLY A 620 3.07 38.66 4.25
CA GLY A 620 3.44 40.05 3.99
C GLY A 620 2.22 40.96 4.14
N VAL A 621 1.83 41.62 3.05
CA VAL A 621 0.68 42.54 3.03
C VAL A 621 -0.66 41.81 3.21
N TYR A 622 -0.69 40.49 3.02
CA TYR A 622 -1.87 39.63 3.16
C TYR A 622 -1.89 38.83 4.49
N ASP A 623 -1.09 39.23 5.48
CA ASP A 623 -1.10 38.61 6.82
C ASP A 623 -2.20 39.24 7.70
N ASP A 624 -3.41 38.67 7.61
CA ASP A 624 -4.59 39.19 8.31
C ASP A 624 -4.62 38.82 9.81
N GLU A 625 -3.77 37.90 10.27
CA GLU A 625 -3.78 37.40 11.65
C GLU A 625 -2.69 38.04 12.54
N GLY A 626 -1.85 38.93 11.98
CA GLY A 626 -0.74 39.54 12.70
C GLY A 626 0.26 38.52 13.27
N LYS A 627 0.25 37.28 12.76
CA LYS A 627 1.15 36.21 13.18
C LYS A 627 2.47 36.40 12.45
N VAL A 628 3.22 37.40 12.91
CA VAL A 628 4.64 37.57 12.57
C VAL A 628 5.32 36.23 12.74
N ASN A 629 5.71 35.66 11.59
CA ASN A 629 6.43 34.41 11.41
C ASN A 629 7.14 33.91 12.67
N LEU A 630 6.76 32.73 13.17
CA LEU A 630 7.63 31.92 14.04
C LEU A 630 8.81 31.34 13.23
N LYS A 631 9.50 32.16 12.43
CA LYS A 631 10.85 31.86 12.00
C LYS A 631 11.76 32.16 13.17
N THR A 632 11.82 31.25 14.13
CA THR A 632 12.95 31.22 15.04
C THR A 632 14.21 31.03 14.19
N GLU A 633 15.28 31.76 14.45
CA GLU A 633 16.56 31.54 13.76
C GLU A 633 17.17 30.19 14.20
N TRP A 634 17.92 29.56 13.30
CA TRP A 634 18.59 28.30 13.60
C TRP A 634 19.87 28.59 14.39
N THR A 635 19.89 28.19 15.65
CA THR A 635 21.09 28.20 16.50
C THR A 635 21.49 26.77 16.83
N TRP A 636 22.78 26.51 17.05
CA TRP A 636 23.29 25.19 17.44
C TRP A 636 22.58 24.60 18.67
N ARG A 637 22.12 25.46 19.60
CA ARG A 637 21.36 25.06 20.80
C ARG A 637 19.92 24.63 20.51
N ASN A 638 19.28 25.21 19.49
CA ASN A 638 17.90 24.90 19.10
C ASN A 638 17.83 23.94 17.92
N PHE A 639 18.98 23.58 17.32
CA PHE A 639 19.09 22.71 16.16
C PHE A 639 18.36 21.40 16.41
N THR A 640 18.68 20.71 17.50
CA THR A 640 18.11 19.39 17.79
C THR A 640 16.62 19.44 18.17
N ALA A 641 16.18 20.42 18.95
CA ALA A 641 14.77 20.62 19.30
C ALA A 641 13.91 20.96 18.06
N LYS A 642 14.44 21.75 17.14
CA LYS A 642 13.81 22.02 15.84
C LYS A 642 13.86 20.83 14.88
N VAL A 643 14.93 20.04 14.96
CA VAL A 643 15.13 18.77 14.24
C VAL A 643 14.19 17.66 14.74
N ILE A 644 13.41 17.89 15.78
CA ILE A 644 12.31 17.01 16.17
C ILE A 644 10.97 17.71 15.93
N GLY A 645 11.00 19.01 15.63
CA GLY A 645 9.84 19.87 15.52
C GLY A 645 9.11 20.00 16.87
N ILE A 646 9.84 20.00 17.98
CA ILE A 646 9.27 20.20 19.31
C ILE A 646 8.72 21.63 19.37
N THR A 647 7.40 21.76 19.44
CA THR A 647 6.73 23.05 19.62
C THR A 647 6.56 23.34 21.11
N PRO A 648 6.27 24.60 21.50
CA PRO A 648 5.95 24.93 22.89
C PRO A 648 4.78 24.13 23.47
N GLU A 649 3.90 23.61 22.62
CA GLU A 649 2.74 22.76 22.97
C GLU A 649 3.14 21.37 23.50
N TYR A 650 4.42 20.95 23.35
CA TYR A 650 4.88 19.65 23.80
C TYR A 650 4.96 19.57 25.32
N SER A 651 4.20 18.62 25.88
CA SER A 651 4.35 18.21 27.28
C SER A 651 5.74 17.61 27.55
N LYS A 652 6.14 17.49 28.83
CA LYS A 652 7.40 16.81 29.19
C LYS A 652 7.47 15.39 28.62
N PHE A 653 6.35 14.68 28.64
CA PHE A 653 6.25 13.32 28.09
C PHE A 653 6.29 13.31 26.56
N ASP A 654 5.65 14.29 25.90
CA ASP A 654 5.67 14.42 24.43
C ASP A 654 7.10 14.59 23.92
N ARG A 655 7.93 15.37 24.65
CA ARG A 655 9.34 15.56 24.32
C ARG A 655 10.10 14.23 24.41
N VAL A 656 9.88 13.44 25.45
CA VAL A 656 10.54 12.12 25.61
C VAL A 656 10.17 11.20 24.46
N ILE A 657 8.89 11.10 24.08
CA ILE A 657 8.46 10.28 22.94
C ILE A 657 9.16 10.73 21.66
N ALA A 658 9.13 12.02 21.37
CA ALA A 658 9.69 12.55 20.13
C ALA A 658 11.20 12.34 20.04
N TRP A 659 11.92 12.54 21.16
CA TRP A 659 13.34 12.21 21.28
C TRP A 659 13.63 10.72 21.16
N SER A 660 12.78 9.86 21.71
CA SER A 660 12.95 8.41 21.60
C SER A 660 12.81 7.93 20.15
N VAL A 661 11.83 8.47 19.40
CA VAL A 661 11.65 8.14 17.97
C VAL A 661 12.84 8.63 17.17
N PHE A 662 13.32 9.85 17.46
CA PHE A 662 14.50 10.39 16.81
C PHE A 662 15.75 9.53 17.06
N ALA A 663 16.00 9.15 18.32
CA ALA A 663 17.12 8.28 18.68
C ALA A 663 17.00 6.91 18.00
N TYR A 664 15.80 6.31 17.99
CA TYR A 664 15.57 5.02 17.34
C TYR A 664 15.76 5.09 15.82
N SER A 665 15.09 6.02 15.14
CA SER A 665 15.10 6.07 13.68
C SER A 665 16.42 6.61 13.12
N LEU A 666 16.93 7.72 13.67
CA LEU A 666 18.10 8.39 13.11
C LEU A 666 19.42 7.86 13.70
N VAL A 667 19.52 7.71 15.02
CA VAL A 667 20.78 7.28 15.64
C VAL A 667 20.96 5.78 15.47
N TYR A 668 20.01 4.97 15.95
CA TYR A 668 20.10 3.52 15.86
C TYR A 668 19.88 3.00 14.43
N GLY A 669 18.74 3.29 13.82
CA GLY A 669 18.38 2.78 12.49
C GLY A 669 19.30 3.28 11.38
N PHE A 670 19.35 4.60 11.17
CA PHE A 670 20.17 5.17 10.09
C PHE A 670 21.66 5.28 10.45
N GLY A 671 22.00 5.77 11.64
CA GLY A 671 23.40 6.00 12.04
C GLY A 671 24.17 4.72 12.28
N ILE A 672 23.68 3.84 13.16
CA ILE A 672 24.38 2.61 13.54
C ILE A 672 24.12 1.49 12.52
N CYS A 673 22.85 1.14 12.28
CA CYS A 673 22.49 -0.03 11.49
C CYS A 673 22.64 0.17 9.97
N PHE A 674 22.63 1.40 9.46
CA PHE A 674 22.86 1.67 8.04
C PHE A 674 24.25 2.26 7.79
N LEU A 675 24.53 3.49 8.24
CA LEU A 675 25.82 4.16 7.98
C LEU A 675 26.99 3.43 8.64
N GLY A 676 26.87 3.01 9.90
CA GLY A 676 27.90 2.28 10.61
C GLY A 676 28.26 0.96 9.91
N ILE A 677 27.25 0.17 9.53
CA ILE A 677 27.44 -1.08 8.78
C ILE A 677 28.00 -0.80 7.38
N LEU A 678 27.50 0.22 6.69
CA LEU A 678 27.99 0.62 5.37
C LEU A 678 29.49 0.98 5.43
N ILE A 679 29.88 1.85 6.36
CA ILE A 679 31.28 2.29 6.52
C ILE A 679 32.17 1.11 6.91
N TRP A 680 31.73 0.27 7.86
CA TRP A 680 32.48 -0.93 8.23
C TRP A 680 32.66 -1.85 7.02
N ASN A 681 31.58 -2.19 6.31
CA ASN A 681 31.62 -3.09 5.16
C ASN A 681 32.47 -2.54 3.99
N LEU A 682 32.55 -1.20 3.84
CA LEU A 682 33.44 -0.56 2.85
C LEU A 682 34.92 -0.67 3.23
N ILE A 683 35.26 -0.70 4.53
CA ILE A 683 36.64 -0.85 5.02
C ILE A 683 37.03 -2.35 5.02
N SER A 684 36.14 -3.20 5.52
CA SER A 684 36.33 -4.63 5.65
C SER A 684 35.00 -5.34 5.36
N PRO A 685 34.86 -5.97 4.17
CA PRO A 685 33.64 -6.66 3.78
C PRO A 685 33.23 -7.72 4.80
N TRP A 686 31.97 -7.67 5.22
CA TRP A 686 31.40 -8.59 6.19
C TRP A 686 31.29 -10.00 5.59
N PRO A 687 31.68 -11.03 6.35
CA PRO A 687 31.39 -12.42 5.99
C PRO A 687 29.89 -12.66 5.85
N GLU A 688 29.50 -13.61 4.99
CA GLU A 688 28.09 -13.87 4.68
C GLU A 688 27.22 -14.17 5.92
N HIS A 689 27.75 -14.96 6.86
CA HIS A 689 27.06 -15.32 8.10
C HIS A 689 26.74 -14.10 9.01
N TRP A 690 27.51 -13.00 8.92
CA TRP A 690 27.23 -11.78 9.70
C TRP A 690 25.92 -11.12 9.27
N TRP A 691 25.54 -11.24 7.99
CA TRP A 691 24.25 -10.75 7.52
C TRP A 691 23.09 -11.50 8.16
N GLY A 692 23.25 -12.81 8.40
CA GLY A 692 22.28 -13.61 9.15
C GLY A 692 22.10 -13.13 10.60
N TYR A 693 23.20 -12.83 11.31
CA TYR A 693 23.15 -12.27 12.67
C TYR A 693 22.58 -10.85 12.71
N LYS A 694 22.98 -9.99 11.79
CA LYS A 694 22.42 -8.64 11.64
C LYS A 694 20.92 -8.73 11.40
N PHE A 695 20.49 -9.61 10.50
CA PHE A 695 19.09 -9.80 10.18
C PHE A 695 18.33 -10.28 11.42
N PHE A 696 18.85 -11.28 12.14
CA PHE A 696 18.28 -11.73 13.42
C PHE A 696 18.08 -10.59 14.43
N ILE A 697 19.12 -9.77 14.66
CA ILE A 697 19.05 -8.70 15.66
C ILE A 697 18.08 -7.60 15.23
N THR A 698 18.20 -7.13 13.98
CA THR A 698 17.48 -5.95 13.49
C THR A 698 16.04 -6.25 13.06
N ALA A 699 15.76 -7.47 12.60
CA ALA A 699 14.43 -7.88 12.17
C ALA A 699 13.61 -8.57 13.26
N LEU A 700 14.28 -9.21 14.23
CA LEU A 700 13.59 -10.00 15.26
C LEU A 700 13.79 -9.47 16.67
N ILE A 701 15.02 -9.45 17.18
CA ILE A 701 15.27 -9.13 18.60
C ILE A 701 14.79 -7.72 18.96
N VAL A 702 15.21 -6.72 18.19
CA VAL A 702 14.87 -5.32 18.47
C VAL A 702 13.38 -5.04 18.28
N PRO A 703 12.74 -5.43 17.16
CA PRO A 703 11.29 -5.30 17.00
C PRO A 703 10.48 -6.08 18.03
N CYS A 704 10.95 -7.24 18.50
CA CYS A 704 10.28 -8.01 19.56
C CYS A 704 10.29 -7.26 20.89
N MET A 705 11.45 -6.72 21.31
CA MET A 705 11.54 -5.89 22.52
C MET A 705 10.63 -4.66 22.43
N ILE A 706 10.64 -3.97 21.28
CA ILE A 706 9.76 -2.82 21.03
C ILE A 706 8.29 -3.25 21.04
N GLY A 707 7.98 -4.39 20.45
CA GLY A 707 6.65 -4.97 20.35
C GLY A 707 6.02 -5.26 21.72
N VAL A 708 6.80 -5.80 22.67
CA VAL A 708 6.32 -6.05 24.04
C VAL A 708 5.92 -4.73 24.72
N ILE A 709 6.77 -3.71 24.63
CA ILE A 709 6.51 -2.40 25.25
C ILE A 709 5.34 -1.68 24.56
N SER A 710 5.37 -1.64 23.22
CA SER A 710 4.37 -0.92 22.42
C SER A 710 3.00 -1.57 22.52
N THR A 711 2.91 -2.90 22.59
CA THR A 711 1.64 -3.61 22.78
C THR A 711 0.92 -3.13 24.03
N VAL A 712 1.58 -3.16 25.20
CA VAL A 712 0.97 -2.72 26.46
C VAL A 712 0.63 -1.23 26.42
N TRP A 713 1.54 -0.42 25.87
CA TRP A 713 1.38 1.03 25.80
C TRP A 713 0.21 1.45 24.90
N PHE A 714 0.14 0.95 23.67
CA PHE A 714 -0.92 1.28 22.71
C PHE A 714 -2.25 0.63 23.07
N PHE A 715 -2.25 -0.55 23.71
CA PHE A 715 -3.47 -1.17 24.23
C PHE A 715 -4.16 -0.24 25.23
N TRP A 716 -3.46 0.21 26.26
CA TRP A 716 -4.03 1.11 27.26
C TRP A 716 -4.29 2.52 26.72
N GLY A 717 -3.34 3.09 25.95
CA GLY A 717 -3.50 4.40 25.33
C GLY A 717 -4.71 4.47 24.40
N GLY A 718 -4.92 3.43 23.58
CA GLY A 718 -6.07 3.29 22.70
C GLY A 718 -7.39 3.22 23.47
N ILE A 719 -7.47 2.39 24.53
CA ILE A 719 -8.69 2.27 25.35
C ILE A 719 -9.06 3.60 26.02
N VAL A 720 -8.07 4.32 26.58
CA VAL A 720 -8.30 5.59 27.26
C VAL A 720 -8.80 6.67 26.28
N ASP A 721 -8.12 6.82 25.14
CA ASP A 721 -8.54 7.79 24.12
C ASP A 721 -9.88 7.43 23.48
N LEU A 722 -10.20 6.13 23.32
CA LEU A 722 -11.50 5.68 22.83
C LEU A 722 -12.64 6.07 23.80
N ARG A 723 -12.44 5.89 25.11
CA ARG A 723 -13.40 6.34 26.13
C ARG A 723 -13.58 7.86 26.12
N ARG A 724 -12.48 8.60 25.94
CA ARG A 724 -12.51 10.06 25.84
C ARG A 724 -13.24 10.51 24.58
N PHE A 725 -13.00 9.86 23.45
CA PHE A 725 -13.70 10.11 22.20
C PHE A 725 -15.22 9.99 22.38
N PHE A 726 -15.70 8.90 22.99
CA PHE A 726 -17.14 8.72 23.24
C PHE A 726 -17.76 9.83 24.10
N ARG A 727 -17.01 10.36 25.07
CA ARG A 727 -17.44 11.48 25.91
C ARG A 727 -17.47 12.79 25.10
N ASP A 728 -16.41 13.06 24.36
CA ASP A 728 -16.22 14.32 23.64
C ASP A 728 -17.19 14.43 22.44
N ILE A 729 -17.41 13.34 21.69
CA ILE A 729 -18.37 13.31 20.58
C ILE A 729 -19.82 13.46 21.07
N ALA A 730 -20.17 12.88 22.23
CA ALA A 730 -21.50 13.02 22.80
C ALA A 730 -21.82 14.46 23.21
N ASN A 731 -20.81 15.19 23.71
CA ASN A 731 -20.90 16.55 24.24
C ASN A 731 -20.53 17.65 23.23
N ARG A 732 -20.21 17.30 21.98
CA ARG A 732 -19.79 18.24 20.93
C ARG A 732 -20.91 19.26 20.63
N LYS A 733 -20.54 20.54 20.55
CA LYS A 733 -21.43 21.62 20.07
C LYS A 733 -21.40 21.69 18.55
N HIS A 734 -22.57 21.69 17.93
CA HIS A 734 -22.72 21.67 16.47
C HIS A 734 -22.60 23.07 15.87
N ASN A 735 -21.83 23.19 14.79
CA ASN A 735 -21.73 24.42 14.00
C ASN A 735 -22.28 24.17 12.58
N PRO A 736 -23.46 24.71 12.22
CA PRO A 736 -24.04 24.52 10.89
C PRO A 736 -23.25 25.14 9.74
N SER A 737 -22.35 26.10 9.99
CA SER A 737 -21.52 26.73 8.95
C SER A 737 -20.30 25.89 8.54
N ASP A 738 -19.94 24.88 9.33
CA ASP A 738 -18.83 23.97 9.05
C ASP A 738 -19.34 22.79 8.20
N ASN A 739 -19.77 23.08 6.97
CA ASN A 739 -20.43 22.11 6.08
C ASN A 739 -19.66 21.79 4.78
N GLY A 740 -18.40 22.22 4.70
CA GLY A 740 -17.51 21.99 3.55
C GLY A 740 -17.75 22.90 2.34
N GLN A 741 -18.74 23.79 2.37
CA GLN A 741 -19.00 24.75 1.30
C GLN A 741 -18.20 26.05 1.54
N VAL A 742 -17.52 26.54 0.51
CA VAL A 742 -16.94 27.90 0.51
C VAL A 742 -18.08 28.87 0.24
N ASP A 743 -18.36 29.75 1.20
CA ASP A 743 -19.34 30.81 1.00
C ASP A 743 -18.83 31.77 -0.09
N LYS A 744 -19.70 32.10 -1.05
CA LYS A 744 -19.39 33.03 -2.15
C LYS A 744 -19.32 34.50 -1.71
N ALA A 745 -19.03 34.74 -0.44
CA ALA A 745 -18.85 36.08 0.10
C ALA A 745 -17.43 36.15 0.66
N ASP A 746 -16.47 36.35 -0.25
CA ASP A 746 -15.23 37.13 -0.11
C ASP A 746 -14.54 37.28 -1.47
#